data_AF-A0A821QEK0-F1
#
_entry.id   AF-A0A821QEK0-F1
#
_cell.length_a   1.000
_cell.length_b   1.000
_cell.length_c   1.000
_cell.angle_alpha   90.00
_cell.angle_beta   90.00
_cell.angle_gamma   90.00
#
_symmetry.space_group_name_H-M   'P 1'
#
loop_
_entity.id
_entity.type
_entity.pdbx_description
1 polymer ?
#
loop_
_entity_poly.entity_id
_entity_poly.type
_entity_poly.pdbx_seq_one_letter_code
_entity_poly.pdbx_strand_id
1 'polypeptide(L)'
;MLVIFLNCVTLGMYQPCVDDQCVTNRCKILQVFDDIIFAFFALELTIKMVAMGVYGHGTYLADSWNRLDFFIVFAGALEYALNVENINLSAIRTIRVLRPLRAINRIPSMRILVMLLLDTLPMLGNVLLLCFFVFFIFGIVGVQLWEGILRQRCELVLPTNVLRPNISFYYEFSKELDYICTTPADSGMHQCGNFPPYRYGPVVCNETARPFSYNTPTNNSCVNWNQYYTNCTQRGSNPFQGTISFDNIGLAWVAIFLVISLEGWTDIMYYVQDAHSFWDWIYFVLLIVIGSFFMINLCLVVIATQFSETKKREMERMRVERARFTSTSTLASSTNNSEPATCYAEIVKYVAHLWRRFKRRMAKKIRVYRYQRAQLRWRTSRETLQLPANRPKQHHPRCPKLHPQGNGKNTEDVEEPLSRPSLLRVPSLSAADLENASNLSLLSPPSLARRRSSVMFSDTVLLHAPNAPHLAHPNNLCSSEKMTQTEFDLPAESAEERAAAGGTMSCQELLALSGALSAALPTGQVALDSFFEELTKGISKRAGDEKSDTRIVEIEDFSCCADLIAADAAAKETKKNRFTKACSRLWKRFNKFLSLLRKHIKAIVNHKYFQQGILLAILINTLSMGIEYHNQPEELTVIVEISNVVFSAIFAVEMILKIISEGPFKYISNGFNVFDGVIVILSAFELTQSVGHEQDLAGSSGLSVLRTFRLLRILKLVRFMPNLRRQLFVMLRTMDNVAVFFSLLVLFIFIFSILGMNLFGCKFCKKDEDGDLDCDRKNFDTLLWAFVTVFQVLNILN
;
A
#
# COMPACT_ATOMS: atom_id res chain seq x y z
N MET A 1 19.64 -2.83 -7.72
CA MET A 1 18.48 -2.07 -7.20
C MET A 1 18.86 -0.68 -6.74
N LEU A 2 19.48 -0.47 -5.58
CA LEU A 2 19.77 0.90 -5.11
C LEU A 2 20.54 1.74 -6.16
N VAL A 3 21.53 1.14 -6.84
CA VAL A 3 22.25 1.78 -7.97
C VAL A 3 21.36 2.11 -9.18
N ILE A 4 20.34 1.28 -9.48
CA ILE A 4 19.39 1.55 -10.58
C ILE A 4 18.46 2.70 -10.18
N PHE A 5 17.97 2.72 -8.93
CA PHE A 5 17.18 3.84 -8.41
C PHE A 5 18.00 5.14 -8.38
N LEU A 6 19.29 5.07 -7.99
CA LEU A 6 20.20 6.21 -8.06
C LEU A 6 20.37 6.71 -9.50
N ASN A 7 20.48 5.82 -10.49
CA ASN A 7 20.54 6.20 -11.89
C ASN A 7 19.24 6.83 -12.41
N CYS A 8 18.07 6.34 -11.96
CA CYS A 8 16.81 7.04 -12.21
C CYS A 8 16.85 8.46 -11.62
N VAL A 9 17.34 8.63 -10.39
CA VAL A 9 17.45 9.97 -9.77
C VAL A 9 18.43 10.87 -10.54
N THR A 10 19.59 10.39 -10.98
CA THR A 10 20.54 11.22 -11.77
C THR A 10 19.96 11.61 -13.14
N LEU A 11 19.32 10.67 -13.85
CA LEU A 11 18.65 10.95 -15.13
C LEU A 11 17.47 11.93 -14.97
N GLY A 12 16.70 11.80 -13.88
CA GLY A 12 15.58 12.70 -13.56
C GLY A 12 16.01 14.09 -13.06
N MET A 13 17.25 14.25 -12.61
CA MET A 13 17.82 15.53 -12.18
C MET A 13 18.52 16.31 -13.31
N TYR A 14 18.62 15.75 -14.52
CA TYR A 14 19.16 16.43 -15.71
C TYR A 14 18.24 17.58 -16.16
N GLN A 15 18.79 18.73 -16.54
CA GLN A 15 18.03 19.86 -17.09
C GLN A 15 18.53 20.25 -18.49
N PRO A 16 17.77 19.96 -19.56
CA PRO A 16 18.25 20.11 -20.95
C PRO A 16 18.71 21.54 -21.29
N CYS A 17 18.07 22.56 -20.72
CA CYS A 17 18.34 23.97 -21.07
C CYS A 17 19.62 24.55 -20.44
N VAL A 18 20.25 23.82 -19.52
CA VAL A 18 21.39 24.31 -18.71
C VAL A 18 22.59 23.36 -18.80
N ASP A 19 22.35 22.06 -18.90
CA ASP A 19 23.39 21.04 -18.77
C ASP A 19 24.05 20.64 -20.11
N ASP A 20 23.55 21.07 -21.28
CA ASP A 20 24.07 20.63 -22.59
C ASP A 20 25.53 21.07 -22.88
N GLN A 21 25.94 22.23 -22.37
CA GLN A 21 27.35 22.67 -22.37
C GLN A 21 28.11 22.32 -21.08
N CYS A 22 27.45 21.66 -20.12
CA CYS A 22 27.97 21.14 -18.84
C CYS A 22 28.93 22.06 -18.04
N VAL A 23 28.76 23.39 -18.15
CA VAL A 23 29.62 24.38 -17.47
C VAL A 23 29.43 24.32 -15.94
N THR A 24 28.21 24.03 -15.49
CA THR A 24 27.82 24.12 -14.08
C THR A 24 28.46 23.04 -13.20
N ASN A 25 28.74 23.38 -11.93
CA ASN A 25 29.21 22.41 -10.94
C ASN A 25 28.21 21.28 -10.70
N ARG A 26 26.90 21.56 -10.86
CA ARG A 26 25.84 20.54 -10.81
C ARG A 26 25.99 19.51 -11.93
N CYS A 27 26.12 19.95 -13.18
CA CYS A 27 26.27 19.02 -14.31
C CYS A 27 27.51 18.14 -14.13
N LYS A 28 28.64 18.72 -13.74
CA LYS A 28 29.89 17.99 -13.45
C LYS A 28 29.73 16.92 -12.36
N ILE A 29 28.99 17.22 -11.29
CA ILE A 29 28.68 16.24 -10.24
C ILE A 29 27.75 15.13 -10.76
N LEU A 30 26.73 15.48 -11.55
CA LEU A 30 25.82 14.49 -12.18
C LEU A 30 26.59 13.57 -13.14
N GLN A 31 27.51 14.10 -13.94
CA GLN A 31 28.37 13.33 -14.84
C GLN A 31 29.24 12.33 -14.06
N VAL A 32 29.94 12.78 -13.00
CA VAL A 32 30.76 11.89 -12.16
C VAL A 32 29.92 10.77 -11.52
N PHE A 33 28.68 11.05 -11.11
CA PHE A 33 27.78 9.98 -10.64
C PHE A 33 27.41 9.00 -11.76
N ASP A 34 27.18 9.47 -12.98
CA ASP A 34 26.82 8.61 -14.11
C ASP A 34 28.01 7.75 -14.57
N ASP A 35 29.24 8.29 -14.57
CA ASP A 35 30.48 7.54 -14.80
C ASP A 35 30.68 6.41 -13.78
N ILE A 36 30.46 6.69 -12.48
CA ILE A 36 30.53 5.69 -11.39
C ILE A 36 29.46 4.60 -11.58
N ILE A 37 28.24 4.98 -11.97
CA ILE A 37 27.13 4.05 -12.24
C ILE A 37 27.44 3.17 -13.46
N PHE A 38 27.97 3.76 -14.53
CA PHE A 38 28.40 3.03 -15.73
C PHE A 38 29.50 2.02 -15.39
N ALA A 39 30.55 2.45 -14.67
CA ALA A 39 31.62 1.56 -14.24
C ALA A 39 31.12 0.39 -13.37
N PHE A 40 30.19 0.65 -12.44
CA PHE A 40 29.55 -0.41 -11.65
C PHE A 40 28.80 -1.42 -12.54
N PHE A 41 28.09 -0.96 -13.57
CA PHE A 41 27.35 -1.84 -14.48
C PHE A 41 28.24 -2.59 -15.48
N ALA A 42 29.34 -2.00 -15.94
CA ALA A 42 30.37 -2.69 -16.71
C ALA A 42 31.06 -3.79 -15.88
N LEU A 43 31.30 -3.54 -14.59
CA LEU A 43 31.81 -4.53 -13.65
C LEU A 43 30.78 -5.64 -13.34
N GLU A 44 29.49 -5.30 -13.19
CA GLU A 44 28.40 -6.28 -13.08
C GLU A 44 28.33 -7.18 -14.33
N LEU A 45 28.44 -6.60 -15.52
CA LEU A 45 28.41 -7.32 -16.80
C LEU A 45 29.62 -8.26 -16.96
N THR A 46 30.84 -7.76 -16.75
CA THR A 46 32.06 -8.56 -16.93
C THR A 46 32.12 -9.73 -15.96
N ILE A 47 31.75 -9.55 -14.69
CA ILE A 47 31.65 -10.65 -13.72
C ILE A 47 30.61 -11.70 -14.19
N LYS A 48 29.44 -11.28 -14.68
CA LYS A 48 28.43 -12.19 -15.24
C LYS A 48 28.96 -12.98 -16.44
N MET A 49 29.63 -12.33 -17.39
CA MET A 49 30.17 -12.99 -18.59
C MET A 49 31.31 -13.96 -18.27
N VAL A 50 32.16 -13.66 -17.29
CA VAL A 50 33.21 -14.58 -16.83
C VAL A 50 32.61 -15.79 -16.11
N ALA A 51 31.60 -15.59 -15.25
CA ALA A 51 31.00 -16.66 -14.45
C ALA A 51 30.10 -17.62 -15.24
N MET A 52 29.41 -17.15 -16.29
CA MET A 52 28.49 -17.95 -17.10
C MET A 52 29.01 -18.27 -18.51
N GLY A 53 30.15 -17.70 -18.91
CA GLY A 53 30.60 -17.73 -20.31
C GLY A 53 29.75 -16.85 -21.23
N VAL A 54 30.22 -16.68 -22.46
CA VAL A 54 29.59 -15.79 -23.46
C VAL A 54 28.63 -16.55 -24.37
N TYR A 55 29.11 -17.58 -25.09
CA TYR A 55 28.34 -18.34 -26.08
C TYR A 55 28.20 -19.82 -25.71
N GLY A 56 26.96 -20.35 -25.73
CA GLY A 56 26.64 -21.75 -25.45
C GLY A 56 25.23 -21.91 -24.85
N HIS A 57 24.83 -23.14 -24.55
CA HIS A 57 23.56 -23.40 -23.89
C HIS A 57 23.67 -23.14 -22.38
N GLY A 58 22.97 -22.12 -21.89
CA GLY A 58 23.06 -21.67 -20.49
C GLY A 58 24.09 -20.56 -20.22
N THR A 59 24.72 -20.00 -21.25
CA THR A 59 25.64 -18.85 -21.09
C THR A 59 24.92 -17.51 -20.95
N TYR A 60 25.66 -16.45 -20.64
CA TYR A 60 25.09 -15.13 -20.33
C TYR A 60 24.12 -14.63 -21.42
N LEU A 61 24.50 -14.71 -22.70
CA LEU A 61 23.69 -14.23 -23.83
C LEU A 61 22.45 -15.10 -24.14
N ALA A 62 22.25 -16.24 -23.47
CA ALA A 62 21.08 -17.08 -23.71
C ALA A 62 19.77 -16.39 -23.26
N ASP A 63 19.71 -15.78 -22.06
CA ASP A 63 18.52 -15.08 -21.55
C ASP A 63 18.31 -13.73 -22.26
N SER A 64 17.11 -13.49 -22.79
CA SER A 64 16.74 -12.25 -23.47
C SER A 64 16.95 -11.00 -22.60
N TRP A 65 16.77 -11.11 -21.28
CA TRP A 65 16.99 -9.99 -20.36
C TRP A 65 18.48 -9.68 -20.14
N ASN A 66 19.36 -10.67 -20.24
CA ASN A 66 20.80 -10.46 -20.24
C ASN A 66 21.26 -9.78 -21.55
N ARG A 67 20.61 -10.06 -22.69
CA ARG A 67 20.88 -9.34 -23.95
C ARG A 67 20.52 -7.84 -23.85
N LEU A 68 19.44 -7.51 -23.12
CA LEU A 68 19.06 -6.12 -22.82
C LEU A 68 20.05 -5.44 -21.86
N ASP A 69 20.47 -6.12 -20.79
CA ASP A 69 21.54 -5.64 -19.89
C ASP A 69 22.84 -5.36 -20.68
N PHE A 70 23.25 -6.28 -21.57
CA PHE A 70 24.41 -6.15 -22.44
C PHE A 70 24.30 -4.95 -23.38
N PHE A 71 23.17 -4.82 -24.11
CA PHE A 71 22.96 -3.73 -25.06
C PHE A 71 23.05 -2.35 -24.40
N ILE A 72 22.47 -2.18 -23.21
CA ILE A 72 22.51 -0.90 -22.47
C ILE A 72 23.94 -0.55 -22.05
N VAL A 73 24.73 -1.52 -21.57
CA VAL A 73 26.12 -1.27 -21.18
C VAL A 73 27.02 -1.05 -22.40
N PHE A 74 26.80 -1.79 -23.50
CA PHE A 74 27.53 -1.60 -24.76
C PHE A 74 27.25 -0.21 -25.37
N ALA A 75 25.99 0.24 -25.37
CA ALA A 75 25.64 1.58 -25.83
C ALA A 75 26.27 2.69 -24.98
N GLY A 76 26.35 2.52 -23.65
CA GLY A 76 27.06 3.44 -22.76
C GLY A 76 28.59 3.44 -23.00
N ALA A 77 29.17 2.28 -23.33
CA ALA A 77 30.59 2.20 -23.70
C ALA A 77 30.88 2.91 -25.04
N LEU A 78 29.96 2.83 -26.00
CA LEU A 78 30.02 3.54 -27.28
C LEU A 78 29.83 5.06 -27.09
N GLU A 79 28.90 5.48 -26.23
CA GLU A 79 28.70 6.87 -25.80
C GLU A 79 30.00 7.45 -25.21
N TYR A 80 30.67 6.71 -24.33
CA TYR A 80 31.95 7.11 -23.72
C TYR A 80 33.09 7.18 -24.76
N ALA A 81 33.20 6.20 -25.66
CA ALA A 81 34.25 6.15 -26.68
C ALA A 81 34.16 7.32 -27.68
N LEU A 82 32.97 7.61 -28.21
CA LEU A 82 32.77 8.71 -29.16
C LEU A 82 32.99 10.09 -28.55
N ASN A 83 32.80 10.22 -27.22
CA ASN A 83 33.09 11.45 -26.49
C ASN A 83 34.61 11.73 -26.43
N VAL A 84 35.46 10.70 -26.42
CA VAL A 84 36.94 10.86 -26.51
C VAL A 84 37.36 11.39 -27.89
N GLU A 85 36.65 10.99 -28.95
CA GLU A 85 36.88 11.46 -30.33
C GLU A 85 36.16 12.80 -30.62
N ASN A 86 35.45 13.37 -29.65
CA ASN A 86 34.62 14.59 -29.76
C ASN A 86 33.44 14.50 -30.76
N ILE A 87 33.07 13.29 -31.21
CA ILE A 87 32.02 13.04 -32.20
C ILE A 87 30.64 13.07 -31.52
N ASN A 88 30.08 14.28 -31.39
CA ASN A 88 28.85 14.56 -30.64
C ASN A 88 27.56 14.11 -31.36
N LEU A 89 27.34 12.79 -31.47
CA LEU A 89 26.07 12.21 -31.90
C LEU A 89 25.01 12.33 -30.78
N SER A 90 24.29 13.46 -30.76
CA SER A 90 23.21 13.74 -29.80
C SER A 90 22.17 12.60 -29.68
N ALA A 91 21.89 11.89 -30.77
CA ALA A 91 21.02 10.71 -30.76
C ALA A 91 21.50 9.59 -29.81
N ILE A 92 22.80 9.36 -29.65
CA ILE A 92 23.35 8.34 -28.74
C ILE A 92 23.11 8.74 -27.28
N ARG A 93 23.17 10.03 -26.94
CA ARG A 93 22.80 10.56 -25.61
C ARG A 93 21.34 10.29 -25.23
N THR A 94 20.47 9.89 -26.17
CA THR A 94 19.10 9.44 -25.85
C THR A 94 19.04 7.98 -25.38
N ILE A 95 20.03 7.14 -25.70
CA ILE A 95 20.01 5.70 -25.38
C ILE A 95 20.14 5.47 -23.86
N ARG A 96 20.76 6.40 -23.12
CA ARG A 96 20.80 6.39 -21.64
C ARG A 96 19.41 6.35 -20.98
N VAL A 97 18.36 6.78 -21.68
CA VAL A 97 16.96 6.71 -21.23
C VAL A 97 16.44 5.27 -21.11
N LEU A 98 17.12 4.28 -21.71
CA LEU A 98 16.79 2.86 -21.57
C LEU A 98 17.32 2.23 -20.27
N ARG A 99 18.28 2.86 -19.58
CA ARG A 99 18.93 2.33 -18.36
C ARG A 99 17.92 1.94 -17.24
N PRO A 100 16.80 2.65 -17.00
CA PRO A 100 15.75 2.25 -16.06
C PRO A 100 15.05 0.91 -16.36
N LEU A 101 15.02 0.45 -17.63
CA LEU A 101 14.38 -0.84 -18.00
C LEU A 101 15.02 -2.03 -17.27
N ARG A 102 16.28 -1.91 -16.84
CA ARG A 102 16.99 -2.91 -16.04
C ARG A 102 16.34 -3.19 -14.67
N ALA A 103 15.47 -2.29 -14.19
CA ALA A 103 14.63 -2.55 -13.03
C ALA A 103 13.66 -3.72 -13.25
N ILE A 104 13.14 -3.90 -14.47
CA ILE A 104 12.14 -4.92 -14.82
C ILE A 104 12.73 -6.33 -14.61
N ASN A 105 13.93 -6.59 -15.14
CA ASN A 105 14.62 -7.88 -14.95
C ASN A 105 14.84 -8.20 -13.45
N ARG A 106 15.03 -7.17 -12.62
CA ARG A 106 15.38 -7.33 -11.20
C ARG A 106 14.20 -7.26 -10.23
N ILE A 107 12.98 -6.89 -10.67
CA ILE A 107 11.72 -7.12 -9.94
C ILE A 107 10.96 -8.26 -10.63
N PRO A 108 10.92 -9.48 -10.06
CA PRO A 108 10.29 -10.62 -10.72
C PRO A 108 8.80 -10.39 -11.04
N SER A 109 8.07 -9.66 -10.18
CA SER A 109 6.67 -9.29 -10.43
C SER A 109 6.48 -8.41 -11.67
N MET A 110 7.42 -7.49 -11.95
CA MET A 110 7.42 -6.69 -13.18
C MET A 110 7.84 -7.53 -14.39
N ARG A 111 8.89 -8.35 -14.27
CA ARG A 111 9.32 -9.28 -15.34
C ARG A 111 8.16 -10.17 -15.79
N ILE A 112 7.43 -10.78 -14.85
CA ILE A 112 6.26 -11.62 -15.16
C ILE A 112 5.19 -10.78 -15.88
N LEU A 113 4.83 -9.60 -15.37
CA LEU A 113 3.80 -8.75 -15.98
C LEU A 113 4.18 -8.29 -17.41
N VAL A 114 5.45 -7.94 -17.65
CA VAL A 114 5.92 -7.55 -18.99
C VAL A 114 5.93 -8.73 -19.95
N MET A 115 6.34 -9.92 -19.51
CA MET A 115 6.28 -11.13 -20.36
C MET A 115 4.82 -11.47 -20.70
N LEU A 116 3.91 -11.43 -19.73
CA LEU A 116 2.47 -11.63 -19.94
C LEU A 116 1.86 -10.63 -20.94
N LEU A 117 2.35 -9.38 -20.97
CA LEU A 117 1.91 -8.36 -21.93
C LEU A 117 2.48 -8.64 -23.33
N LEU A 118 3.77 -8.95 -23.43
CA LEU A 118 4.41 -9.30 -24.70
C LEU A 118 3.78 -10.56 -25.33
N ASP A 119 3.36 -11.53 -24.51
CA ASP A 119 2.68 -12.75 -24.95
C ASP A 119 1.28 -12.48 -25.56
N THR A 120 0.62 -11.34 -25.29
CA THR A 120 -0.67 -10.99 -25.94
C THR A 120 -0.52 -10.20 -27.23
N LEU A 121 0.64 -9.55 -27.47
CA LEU A 121 0.87 -8.73 -28.67
C LEU A 121 0.69 -9.47 -30.01
N PRO A 122 1.11 -10.75 -30.19
CA PRO A 122 0.88 -11.46 -31.44
C PRO A 122 -0.61 -11.58 -31.82
N MET A 123 -1.48 -11.68 -30.82
CA MET A 123 -2.93 -11.82 -31.01
C MET A 123 -3.63 -10.47 -31.23
N LEU A 124 -3.06 -9.39 -30.68
CA LEU A 124 -3.42 -8.02 -31.04
C LEU A 124 -3.05 -7.67 -32.50
N GLY A 125 -2.06 -8.34 -33.10
CA GLY A 125 -1.65 -8.15 -34.50
C GLY A 125 -2.81 -8.25 -35.51
N ASN A 126 -3.78 -9.14 -35.27
CA ASN A 126 -4.99 -9.25 -36.11
C ASN A 126 -5.88 -7.98 -36.04
N VAL A 127 -5.93 -7.34 -34.86
CA VAL A 127 -6.67 -6.09 -34.63
C VAL A 127 -5.97 -4.92 -35.32
N LEU A 128 -4.64 -4.87 -35.24
CA LEU A 128 -3.82 -3.86 -35.89
C LEU A 128 -3.87 -3.96 -37.43
N LEU A 129 -3.92 -5.17 -37.98
CA LEU A 129 -4.14 -5.42 -39.41
C LEU A 129 -5.52 -4.91 -39.88
N LEU A 130 -6.56 -5.12 -39.06
CA LEU A 130 -7.91 -4.59 -39.34
C LEU A 130 -7.96 -3.06 -39.24
N CYS A 131 -7.33 -2.48 -38.21
CA CYS A 131 -7.15 -1.03 -38.07
C CYS A 131 -6.43 -0.42 -39.28
N PHE A 132 -5.35 -1.06 -39.76
CA PHE A 132 -4.62 -0.61 -40.95
C PHE A 132 -5.53 -0.54 -42.20
N PHE A 133 -6.42 -1.51 -42.42
CA PHE A 133 -7.39 -1.42 -43.52
C PHE A 133 -8.39 -0.26 -43.36
N VAL A 134 -8.85 0.04 -42.13
CA VAL A 134 -9.68 1.21 -41.87
C VAL A 134 -8.91 2.51 -42.18
N PHE A 135 -7.70 2.67 -41.64
CA PHE A 135 -6.83 3.82 -41.96
C PHE A 135 -6.53 3.96 -43.45
N PHE A 136 -6.35 2.85 -44.18
CA PHE A 136 -6.09 2.88 -45.62
C PHE A 136 -7.32 3.33 -46.42
N ILE A 137 -8.50 2.76 -46.14
CA ILE A 137 -9.76 3.10 -46.83
C ILE A 137 -10.18 4.55 -46.56
N PHE A 138 -10.28 4.94 -45.29
CA PHE A 138 -10.68 6.30 -44.93
C PHE A 138 -9.60 7.33 -45.28
N GLY A 139 -8.32 6.94 -45.25
CA GLY A 139 -7.20 7.76 -45.69
C GLY A 139 -7.28 8.10 -47.18
N ILE A 140 -7.53 7.11 -48.04
CA ILE A 140 -7.70 7.36 -49.48
C ILE A 140 -8.93 8.23 -49.74
N VAL A 141 -10.07 7.95 -49.08
CA VAL A 141 -11.29 8.76 -49.24
C VAL A 141 -11.04 10.22 -48.80
N GLY A 142 -10.41 10.46 -47.65
CA GLY A 142 -10.12 11.81 -47.17
C GLY A 142 -9.14 12.58 -48.06
N VAL A 143 -8.10 11.92 -48.58
CA VAL A 143 -7.18 12.52 -49.56
C VAL A 143 -7.91 12.88 -50.85
N GLN A 144 -8.71 11.98 -51.41
CA GLN A 144 -9.43 12.20 -52.67
C GLN A 144 -10.56 13.26 -52.57
N LEU A 145 -11.06 13.55 -51.37
CA LEU A 145 -12.05 14.61 -51.14
C LEU A 145 -11.42 15.97 -50.82
N TRP A 146 -10.30 16.02 -50.09
CA TRP A 146 -9.85 17.25 -49.43
C TRP A 146 -8.36 17.60 -49.62
N GLU A 147 -7.68 17.04 -50.63
CA GLU A 147 -6.32 17.45 -51.01
C GLU A 147 -6.23 18.99 -51.20
N GLY A 148 -5.33 19.65 -50.47
CA GLY A 148 -5.09 21.10 -50.56
C GLY A 148 -6.19 21.99 -49.98
N ILE A 149 -7.37 21.47 -49.60
CA ILE A 149 -8.51 22.28 -49.16
C ILE A 149 -8.22 23.04 -47.85
N LEU A 150 -7.50 22.42 -46.91
CA LEU A 150 -7.15 23.07 -45.63
C LEU A 150 -6.11 24.21 -45.76
N ARG A 151 -5.58 24.43 -46.97
CA ARG A 151 -4.70 25.58 -47.33
C ARG A 151 -5.48 26.80 -47.84
N GLN A 152 -6.79 26.70 -48.01
CA GLN A 152 -7.63 27.80 -48.49
C GLN A 152 -7.62 28.96 -47.48
N ARG A 153 -7.27 30.18 -47.93
CA ARG A 153 -7.34 31.42 -47.14
C ARG A 153 -7.81 32.59 -48.02
N CYS A 154 -8.46 33.59 -47.42
CA CYS A 154 -8.89 34.78 -48.16
C CYS A 154 -7.69 35.72 -48.40
N GLU A 155 -7.33 35.93 -49.65
CA GLU A 155 -6.20 36.73 -50.14
C GLU A 155 -6.58 38.22 -50.29
N LEU A 156 -5.64 39.11 -49.96
CA LEU A 156 -5.83 40.56 -50.03
C LEU A 156 -5.76 41.09 -51.48
N VAL A 157 -6.91 41.43 -52.05
CA VAL A 157 -7.02 41.98 -53.42
C VAL A 157 -7.19 43.51 -53.36
N LEU A 158 -6.09 44.24 -53.54
CA LEU A 158 -6.12 45.70 -53.59
C LEU A 158 -6.58 46.22 -54.97
N PRO A 159 -7.35 47.33 -55.03
CA PRO A 159 -7.61 48.03 -56.27
C PRO A 159 -6.34 48.71 -56.82
N THR A 160 -6.36 49.04 -58.11
CA THR A 160 -5.21 49.66 -58.79
C THR A 160 -4.82 51.00 -58.16
N ASN A 161 -3.51 51.28 -58.14
CA ASN A 161 -2.90 52.50 -57.58
C ASN A 161 -3.07 52.70 -56.05
N VAL A 162 -3.28 51.62 -55.28
CA VAL A 162 -3.15 51.63 -53.81
C VAL A 162 -1.87 50.88 -53.41
N LEU A 163 -1.07 51.49 -52.52
CA LEU A 163 0.12 50.86 -51.94
C LEU A 163 -0.29 49.77 -50.93
N ARG A 164 0.44 48.64 -50.90
CA ARG A 164 0.21 47.57 -49.91
C ARG A 164 0.51 48.11 -48.49
N PRO A 165 -0.45 48.08 -47.56
CA PRO A 165 -0.20 48.42 -46.15
C PRO A 165 0.56 47.29 -45.43
N ASN A 166 1.15 47.59 -44.27
CA ASN A 166 1.87 46.61 -43.46
C ASN A 166 0.90 45.71 -42.66
N ILE A 167 0.20 44.82 -43.36
CA ILE A 167 -0.72 43.80 -42.81
C ILE A 167 -0.43 42.43 -43.44
N SER A 168 -1.04 41.38 -42.89
CA SER A 168 -0.96 40.01 -43.43
C SER A 168 -1.45 39.93 -44.89
N PHE A 169 -0.92 38.96 -45.64
CA PHE A 169 -1.35 38.72 -47.03
C PHE A 169 -2.71 38.01 -47.12
N TYR A 170 -3.07 37.29 -46.07
CA TYR A 170 -4.34 36.61 -45.88
C TYR A 170 -5.07 37.17 -44.64
N TYR A 171 -6.39 36.99 -44.58
CA TYR A 171 -7.18 37.38 -43.41
C TYR A 171 -6.80 36.55 -42.16
N GLU A 172 -6.42 37.23 -41.08
CA GLU A 172 -6.11 36.62 -39.78
C GLU A 172 -7.24 36.97 -38.79
N PHE A 173 -7.96 35.94 -38.31
CA PHE A 173 -9.08 36.12 -37.38
C PHE A 173 -8.63 36.17 -35.91
N SER A 174 -7.71 35.29 -35.54
CA SER A 174 -7.05 35.24 -34.23
C SER A 174 -5.69 34.55 -34.37
N LYS A 175 -4.73 34.88 -33.50
CA LYS A 175 -3.42 34.19 -33.41
C LYS A 175 -3.54 32.69 -33.09
N GLU A 176 -4.71 32.25 -32.61
CA GLU A 176 -5.00 30.86 -32.20
C GLU A 176 -5.85 30.09 -33.23
N LEU A 177 -6.55 30.78 -34.14
CA LEU A 177 -7.56 30.18 -35.02
C LEU A 177 -7.44 30.71 -36.46
N ASP A 178 -7.07 29.80 -37.36
CA ASP A 178 -7.08 30.01 -38.81
C ASP A 178 -8.50 30.24 -39.34
N TYR A 179 -8.68 31.20 -40.24
CA TYR A 179 -9.92 31.35 -41.02
C TYR A 179 -9.76 30.69 -42.39
N ILE A 180 -10.26 29.46 -42.51
CA ILE A 180 -10.30 28.71 -43.77
C ILE A 180 -11.56 29.12 -44.54
N CYS A 181 -11.42 29.35 -45.84
CA CYS A 181 -12.53 29.70 -46.73
C CYS A 181 -12.87 28.58 -47.71
N THR A 182 -14.01 28.72 -48.39
CA THR A 182 -14.48 27.86 -49.48
C THR A 182 -14.25 28.50 -50.85
N THR A 183 -14.02 27.70 -51.90
CA THR A 183 -13.98 28.23 -53.28
C THR A 183 -15.40 28.34 -53.86
N PRO A 184 -15.62 29.12 -54.94
CA PRO A 184 -16.91 29.16 -55.65
C PRO A 184 -17.32 27.86 -56.36
N ALA A 185 -16.47 26.82 -56.37
CA ALA A 185 -16.81 25.48 -56.86
C ALA A 185 -17.29 24.54 -55.74
N ASP A 186 -16.94 24.86 -54.49
CA ASP A 186 -17.30 24.12 -53.28
C ASP A 186 -18.62 24.64 -52.67
N SER A 187 -19.01 24.13 -51.51
CA SER A 187 -20.21 24.58 -50.78
C SER A 187 -19.97 24.60 -49.27
N GLY A 188 -18.79 25.09 -48.88
CA GLY A 188 -18.39 25.28 -47.49
C GLY A 188 -19.06 26.48 -46.84
N MET A 189 -18.98 26.54 -45.51
CA MET A 189 -19.70 27.53 -44.71
C MET A 189 -19.02 28.93 -44.68
N HIS A 190 -17.72 29.03 -45.02
CA HIS A 190 -16.95 30.27 -44.88
C HIS A 190 -16.61 30.93 -46.22
N GLN A 191 -17.28 32.05 -46.51
CA GLN A 191 -17.09 32.84 -47.74
C GLN A 191 -16.35 34.16 -47.46
N CYS A 192 -15.37 34.49 -48.31
CA CYS A 192 -14.61 35.73 -48.21
C CYS A 192 -15.48 36.98 -48.45
N GLY A 193 -15.22 38.05 -47.69
CA GLY A 193 -15.76 39.40 -47.91
C GLY A 193 -16.72 39.91 -46.83
N ASN A 194 -17.48 39.03 -46.16
CA ASN A 194 -18.42 39.40 -45.09
C ASN A 194 -17.74 39.54 -43.71
N PHE A 195 -16.57 40.20 -43.68
CA PHE A 195 -15.74 40.33 -42.48
C PHE A 195 -16.14 41.50 -41.59
N PRO A 196 -15.97 41.39 -40.25
CA PRO A 196 -16.14 42.53 -39.35
C PRO A 196 -15.16 43.66 -39.72
N PRO A 197 -15.55 44.94 -39.58
CA PRO A 197 -14.69 46.06 -39.93
C PRO A 197 -13.39 46.06 -39.12
N TYR A 198 -12.28 46.35 -39.81
CA TYR A 198 -10.94 46.43 -39.23
C TYR A 198 -10.90 47.40 -38.05
N ARG A 199 -10.06 47.14 -37.05
CA ARG A 199 -9.91 47.99 -35.86
C ARG A 199 -8.47 48.44 -35.68
N TYR A 200 -8.30 49.71 -35.37
CA TYR A 200 -7.00 50.32 -35.05
C TYR A 200 -7.07 50.89 -33.64
N GLY A 201 -6.56 50.14 -32.67
CA GLY A 201 -6.75 50.42 -31.25
C GLY A 201 -8.24 50.49 -30.88
N PRO A 202 -8.75 51.59 -30.30
CA PRO A 202 -10.17 51.74 -29.98
C PRO A 202 -11.05 52.11 -31.18
N VAL A 203 -10.47 52.48 -32.34
CA VAL A 203 -11.23 52.99 -33.50
C VAL A 203 -11.65 51.85 -34.42
N VAL A 204 -12.93 51.83 -34.80
CA VAL A 204 -13.46 50.97 -35.86
C VAL A 204 -13.29 51.68 -37.20
N CYS A 205 -12.57 51.05 -38.12
CA CYS A 205 -12.21 51.62 -39.41
C CYS A 205 -13.33 51.37 -40.43
N ASN A 206 -13.86 52.44 -41.01
CA ASN A 206 -14.97 52.42 -41.98
C ASN A 206 -14.65 53.12 -43.32
N GLU A 207 -13.47 53.75 -43.49
CA GLU A 207 -13.12 54.39 -44.78
C GLU A 207 -12.65 53.36 -45.83
N THR A 208 -12.74 53.73 -47.11
CA THR A 208 -12.14 53.00 -48.23
C THR A 208 -10.74 53.54 -48.56
N ALA A 209 -9.88 52.71 -49.14
CA ALA A 209 -8.53 53.11 -49.51
C ALA A 209 -8.55 54.15 -50.65
N ARG A 210 -7.86 55.28 -50.47
CA ARG A 210 -7.75 56.34 -51.47
C ARG A 210 -6.59 56.04 -52.43
N PRO A 211 -6.80 56.03 -53.75
CA PRO A 211 -5.70 55.87 -54.73
C PRO A 211 -4.62 56.94 -54.56
N PHE A 212 -3.37 56.57 -54.84
CA PHE A 212 -2.17 57.42 -54.72
C PHE A 212 -1.92 58.04 -53.32
N SER A 213 -2.63 57.58 -52.29
CA SER A 213 -2.43 57.98 -50.89
C SER A 213 -1.66 56.91 -50.11
N TYR A 214 -0.91 57.36 -49.08
CA TYR A 214 -0.29 56.46 -48.10
C TYR A 214 -1.31 55.83 -47.13
N ASN A 215 -2.57 56.30 -47.12
CA ASN A 215 -3.69 55.73 -46.35
C ASN A 215 -3.39 55.45 -44.86
N THR A 216 -2.56 56.30 -44.25
CA THR A 216 -2.15 56.23 -42.84
C THR A 216 -3.34 56.47 -41.92
N PRO A 217 -3.53 55.68 -40.84
CA PRO A 217 -4.60 55.91 -39.88
C PRO A 217 -4.40 57.25 -39.14
N THR A 218 -5.51 57.92 -38.86
CA THR A 218 -5.57 59.13 -38.03
C THR A 218 -6.35 58.82 -36.74
N ASN A 219 -6.29 59.72 -35.75
CA ASN A 219 -7.03 59.54 -34.48
C ASN A 219 -8.55 59.38 -34.64
N ASN A 220 -9.13 59.87 -35.74
CA ASN A 220 -10.58 59.88 -35.97
C ASN A 220 -11.02 59.04 -37.18
N SER A 221 -10.13 58.65 -38.09
CA SER A 221 -10.49 57.77 -39.21
C SER A 221 -9.34 56.91 -39.72
N CYS A 222 -9.71 55.72 -40.19
CA CYS A 222 -8.82 54.71 -40.73
C CYS A 222 -9.56 53.86 -41.79
N VAL A 223 -8.79 53.29 -42.72
CA VAL A 223 -9.28 52.45 -43.81
C VAL A 223 -9.68 51.07 -43.27
N ASN A 224 -10.87 50.58 -43.67
CA ASN A 224 -11.27 49.20 -43.43
C ASN A 224 -10.49 48.28 -44.38
N TRP A 225 -9.39 47.70 -43.94
CA TRP A 225 -8.64 46.77 -44.80
C TRP A 225 -9.35 45.41 -44.98
N ASN A 226 -10.23 45.03 -44.05
CA ASN A 226 -10.90 43.72 -44.08
C ASN A 226 -11.83 43.54 -45.30
N GLN A 227 -12.34 44.64 -45.87
CA GLN A 227 -13.21 44.60 -47.07
C GLN A 227 -12.50 44.13 -48.35
N TYR A 228 -11.16 44.09 -48.37
CA TYR A 228 -10.36 43.71 -49.54
C TYR A 228 -9.94 42.23 -49.56
N TYR A 229 -10.28 41.45 -48.53
CA TYR A 229 -10.13 39.99 -48.53
C TYR A 229 -11.33 39.34 -49.21
N THR A 230 -11.30 39.27 -50.54
CA THR A 230 -12.46 38.84 -51.36
C THR A 230 -12.23 37.56 -52.17
N ASN A 231 -10.99 37.13 -52.35
CA ASN A 231 -10.63 35.97 -53.18
C ASN A 231 -10.10 34.82 -52.30
N CYS A 232 -10.67 33.62 -52.41
CA CYS A 232 -10.20 32.45 -51.67
C CYS A 232 -9.11 31.70 -52.48
N THR A 233 -7.90 31.52 -51.94
CA THR A 233 -6.80 30.86 -52.65
C THR A 233 -6.09 29.81 -51.78
N GLN A 234 -5.63 28.71 -52.39
CA GLN A 234 -4.89 27.61 -51.74
C GLN A 234 -3.41 27.97 -51.50
N ARG A 235 -3.16 29.10 -50.82
CA ARG A 235 -1.80 29.64 -50.55
C ARG A 235 -1.42 29.66 -49.07
N GLY A 236 -2.34 29.31 -48.17
CA GLY A 236 -2.05 29.21 -46.74
C GLY A 236 -1.21 27.98 -46.38
N SER A 237 -0.63 28.00 -45.18
CA SER A 237 -0.19 26.78 -44.50
C SER A 237 -1.40 25.95 -44.05
N ASN A 238 -1.22 24.64 -43.88
CA ASN A 238 -2.20 23.81 -43.21
C ASN A 238 -2.32 24.19 -41.72
N PRO A 239 -3.50 24.00 -41.09
CA PRO A 239 -3.74 24.35 -39.69
C PRO A 239 -2.87 23.52 -38.73
N PHE A 240 -2.85 23.92 -37.45
CA PHE A 240 -2.02 23.32 -36.39
C PHE A 240 -0.53 23.25 -36.78
N GLN A 241 0.04 24.39 -37.18
CA GLN A 241 1.45 24.55 -37.60
C GLN A 241 1.85 23.63 -38.78
N GLY A 242 0.90 23.27 -39.64
CA GLY A 242 1.12 22.38 -40.79
C GLY A 242 0.87 20.89 -40.52
N THR A 243 0.53 20.50 -39.29
CA THR A 243 0.47 19.10 -38.86
C THR A 243 -0.76 18.35 -39.42
N ILE A 244 -1.90 19.03 -39.54
CA ILE A 244 -3.18 18.41 -39.92
C ILE A 244 -3.51 18.76 -41.37
N SER A 245 -3.52 17.76 -42.26
CA SER A 245 -3.97 17.92 -43.65
C SER A 245 -4.32 16.59 -44.30
N PHE A 246 -5.07 16.66 -45.41
CA PHE A 246 -5.37 15.53 -46.28
C PHE A 246 -4.52 15.53 -47.57
N ASP A 247 -3.47 16.35 -47.64
CA ASP A 247 -2.60 16.49 -48.82
C ASP A 247 -1.78 15.22 -49.13
N ASN A 248 -1.60 14.34 -48.15
CA ASN A 248 -0.78 13.13 -48.24
C ASN A 248 -1.38 12.04 -47.36
N ILE A 249 -1.35 10.79 -47.80
CA ILE A 249 -1.90 9.64 -47.05
C ILE A 249 -1.34 9.53 -45.61
N GLY A 250 -0.07 9.88 -45.39
CA GLY A 250 0.53 9.89 -44.05
C GLY A 250 0.01 11.00 -43.13
N LEU A 251 -0.32 12.18 -43.66
CA LEU A 251 -0.92 13.28 -42.87
C LEU A 251 -2.42 13.03 -42.65
N ALA A 252 -3.10 12.45 -43.63
CA ALA A 252 -4.46 11.93 -43.49
C ALA A 252 -4.54 10.88 -42.38
N TRP A 253 -3.56 9.96 -42.26
CA TRP A 253 -3.49 9.01 -41.15
C TRP A 253 -3.31 9.68 -39.77
N VAL A 254 -2.56 10.78 -39.67
CA VAL A 254 -2.44 11.56 -38.43
C VAL A 254 -3.78 12.21 -38.05
N ALA A 255 -4.47 12.82 -39.02
CA ALA A 255 -5.80 13.40 -38.81
C ALA A 255 -6.83 12.31 -38.41
N ILE A 256 -6.83 11.17 -39.10
CA ILE A 256 -7.74 10.04 -38.83
C ILE A 256 -7.44 9.39 -37.46
N PHE A 257 -6.18 9.32 -37.04
CA PHE A 257 -5.81 8.82 -35.71
C PHE A 257 -6.42 9.68 -34.60
N LEU A 258 -6.35 11.01 -34.72
CA LEU A 258 -6.96 11.96 -33.79
C LEU A 258 -8.50 11.87 -33.77
N VAL A 259 -9.12 11.68 -34.94
CA VAL A 259 -10.57 11.43 -35.03
C VAL A 259 -10.96 10.12 -34.34
N ILE A 260 -10.17 9.05 -34.48
CA ILE A 260 -10.42 7.78 -33.79
C ILE A 260 -10.18 7.87 -32.28
N SER A 261 -9.22 8.66 -31.80
CA SER A 261 -9.00 8.91 -30.37
C SER A 261 -9.96 9.93 -29.75
N LEU A 262 -10.87 10.51 -30.54
CA LEU A 262 -11.87 11.49 -30.10
C LEU A 262 -11.27 12.79 -29.50
N GLU A 263 -10.02 13.14 -29.82
CA GLU A 263 -9.40 14.42 -29.45
C GLU A 263 -9.40 15.38 -30.65
N GLY A 264 -9.88 16.62 -30.48
CA GLY A 264 -9.85 17.67 -31.51
C GLY A 264 -10.64 17.37 -32.80
N TRP A 265 -11.35 16.25 -32.86
CA TRP A 265 -12.02 15.75 -34.07
C TRP A 265 -13.10 16.70 -34.59
N THR A 266 -13.76 17.44 -33.70
CA THR A 266 -14.72 18.50 -34.03
C THR A 266 -14.07 19.60 -34.82
N ASP A 267 -12.84 19.98 -34.47
CA ASP A 267 -12.16 21.14 -35.02
C ASP A 267 -11.65 20.81 -36.42
N ILE A 268 -11.13 19.59 -36.61
CA ILE A 268 -10.82 19.02 -37.94
C ILE A 268 -12.09 18.95 -38.81
N MET A 269 -13.22 18.50 -38.25
CA MET A 269 -14.49 18.43 -38.98
C MET A 269 -14.98 19.83 -39.40
N TYR A 270 -15.00 20.80 -38.49
CA TYR A 270 -15.43 22.17 -38.80
C TYR A 270 -14.52 22.81 -39.85
N TYR A 271 -13.20 22.68 -39.74
CA TYR A 271 -12.25 23.18 -40.76
C TYR A 271 -12.46 22.57 -42.15
N VAL A 272 -12.98 21.35 -42.25
CA VAL A 272 -13.38 20.75 -43.54
C VAL A 272 -14.76 21.25 -43.99
N GLN A 273 -15.75 21.32 -43.10
CA GLN A 273 -17.10 21.83 -43.43
C GLN A 273 -17.11 23.31 -43.83
N ASP A 274 -16.22 24.12 -43.28
CA ASP A 274 -16.04 25.54 -43.60
C ASP A 274 -15.55 25.74 -45.04
N ALA A 275 -14.78 24.78 -45.56
CA ALA A 275 -14.04 24.90 -46.81
C ALA A 275 -14.62 24.07 -47.97
N HIS A 276 -15.14 22.87 -47.72
CA HIS A 276 -15.66 21.96 -48.75
C HIS A 276 -17.20 21.83 -48.71
N SER A 277 -17.78 21.20 -47.68
CA SER A 277 -19.23 21.04 -47.61
C SER A 277 -19.77 20.82 -46.20
N PHE A 278 -20.97 21.35 -45.92
CA PHE A 278 -21.72 20.97 -44.70
C PHE A 278 -21.86 19.45 -44.53
N TRP A 279 -21.98 18.68 -45.62
CA TRP A 279 -22.24 17.23 -45.55
C TRP A 279 -21.05 16.36 -45.09
N ASP A 280 -19.85 16.94 -44.96
CA ASP A 280 -18.64 16.18 -44.59
C ASP A 280 -18.74 15.51 -43.20
N TRP A 281 -19.64 15.98 -42.32
CA TRP A 281 -19.94 15.32 -41.03
C TRP A 281 -20.25 13.82 -41.17
N ILE A 282 -20.82 13.39 -42.31
CA ILE A 282 -21.16 11.99 -42.57
C ILE A 282 -19.90 11.12 -42.55
N TYR A 283 -18.79 11.59 -43.13
CA TYR A 283 -17.50 10.88 -43.07
C TYR A 283 -17.00 10.76 -41.63
N PHE A 284 -16.99 11.87 -40.88
CA PHE A 284 -16.44 11.89 -39.52
C PHE A 284 -17.26 11.02 -38.56
N VAL A 285 -18.59 11.07 -38.62
CA VAL A 285 -19.46 10.20 -37.80
C VAL A 285 -19.30 8.73 -38.20
N LEU A 286 -19.23 8.40 -39.49
CA LEU A 286 -19.06 7.03 -39.96
C LEU A 286 -17.67 6.47 -39.59
N LEU A 287 -16.62 7.30 -39.65
CA LEU A 287 -15.28 6.99 -39.15
C LEU A 287 -15.23 6.82 -37.62
N ILE A 288 -16.00 7.58 -36.85
CA ILE A 288 -16.08 7.39 -35.39
C ILE A 288 -16.82 6.08 -35.05
N VAL A 289 -17.89 5.75 -35.75
CA VAL A 289 -18.68 4.52 -35.51
C VAL A 289 -17.93 3.25 -35.96
N ILE A 290 -17.30 3.26 -37.14
CA ILE A 290 -16.55 2.10 -37.67
C ILE A 290 -15.13 2.03 -37.10
N GLY A 291 -14.50 3.19 -36.88
CA GLY A 291 -13.15 3.30 -36.33
C GLY A 291 -13.16 3.21 -34.81
N SER A 292 -13.47 4.31 -34.12
CA SER A 292 -13.34 4.42 -32.66
C SER A 292 -14.14 3.35 -31.90
N PHE A 293 -15.45 3.25 -32.14
CA PHE A 293 -16.30 2.33 -31.37
C PHE A 293 -15.99 0.85 -31.64
N PHE A 294 -15.60 0.46 -32.84
CA PHE A 294 -15.26 -0.94 -33.12
C PHE A 294 -13.81 -1.29 -32.73
N MET A 295 -12.83 -0.47 -33.12
CA MET A 295 -11.41 -0.74 -32.89
C MET A 295 -11.07 -0.77 -31.39
N ILE A 296 -11.50 0.22 -30.62
CA ILE A 296 -11.16 0.32 -29.19
C ILE A 296 -11.82 -0.82 -28.41
N ASN A 297 -13.11 -1.09 -28.64
CA ASN A 297 -13.80 -2.19 -27.98
C ASN A 297 -13.27 -3.56 -28.39
N LEU A 298 -12.92 -3.79 -29.66
CA LEU A 298 -12.34 -5.06 -30.10
C LEU A 298 -10.94 -5.26 -29.52
N CYS A 299 -10.12 -4.21 -29.45
CA CYS A 299 -8.84 -4.20 -28.75
C CYS A 299 -9.00 -4.57 -27.26
N LEU A 300 -9.94 -3.92 -26.55
CA LEU A 300 -10.25 -4.22 -25.15
C LEU A 300 -10.74 -5.65 -24.94
N VAL A 301 -11.60 -6.18 -25.84
CA VAL A 301 -12.08 -7.57 -25.77
C VAL A 301 -10.92 -8.56 -26.00
N VAL A 302 -10.03 -8.32 -26.97
CA VAL A 302 -8.86 -9.18 -27.22
C VAL A 302 -7.88 -9.14 -26.04
N ILE A 303 -7.59 -7.96 -25.48
CA ILE A 303 -6.72 -7.81 -24.31
C ILE A 303 -7.36 -8.47 -23.07
N ALA A 304 -8.64 -8.28 -22.81
CA ALA A 304 -9.32 -8.85 -21.66
C ALA A 304 -9.43 -10.37 -21.74
N THR A 305 -9.76 -10.92 -22.92
CA THR A 305 -9.79 -12.38 -23.14
C THR A 305 -8.40 -12.98 -22.99
N GLN A 306 -7.37 -12.43 -23.63
CA GLN A 306 -6.01 -12.98 -23.53
C GLN A 306 -5.35 -12.77 -22.17
N PHE A 307 -5.59 -11.66 -21.47
CA PHE A 307 -5.15 -11.52 -20.09
C PHE A 307 -5.84 -12.54 -19.18
N SER A 308 -7.13 -12.82 -19.39
CA SER A 308 -7.87 -13.86 -18.65
C SER A 308 -7.33 -15.26 -18.94
N GLU A 309 -7.13 -15.62 -20.21
CA GLU A 309 -6.59 -16.92 -20.62
C GLU A 309 -5.16 -17.13 -20.11
N THR A 310 -4.26 -16.18 -20.30
CA THR A 310 -2.85 -16.35 -19.90
C THR A 310 -2.70 -16.34 -18.38
N LYS A 311 -3.50 -15.54 -17.66
CA LYS A 311 -3.62 -15.63 -16.19
C LYS A 311 -4.18 -16.99 -15.73
N LYS A 312 -5.12 -17.59 -16.46
CA LYS A 312 -5.62 -18.95 -16.19
C LYS A 312 -4.52 -20.00 -16.41
N ARG A 313 -3.81 -19.94 -17.55
CA ARG A 313 -2.66 -20.83 -17.88
C ARG A 313 -1.60 -20.79 -16.76
N GLU A 314 -1.23 -19.59 -16.30
CA GLU A 314 -0.27 -19.42 -15.18
C GLU A 314 -0.82 -19.88 -13.82
N MET A 315 -2.11 -19.66 -13.54
CA MET A 315 -2.73 -20.16 -12.31
C MET A 315 -2.79 -21.69 -12.27
N GLU A 316 -3.02 -22.34 -13.41
CA GLU A 316 -2.99 -23.79 -13.56
C GLU A 316 -1.57 -24.33 -13.41
N ARG A 317 -0.55 -23.70 -14.03
CA ARG A 317 0.87 -24.01 -13.82
C ARG A 317 1.26 -23.95 -12.33
N MET A 318 1.00 -22.83 -11.66
CA MET A 318 1.25 -22.67 -10.22
C MET A 318 0.48 -23.69 -9.36
N ARG A 319 -0.72 -24.13 -9.78
CA ARG A 319 -1.48 -25.17 -9.08
C ARG A 319 -0.85 -26.55 -9.22
N VAL A 320 -0.33 -26.89 -10.41
CA VAL A 320 0.38 -28.15 -10.67
C VAL A 320 1.72 -28.21 -9.93
N GLU A 321 2.47 -27.11 -9.87
CA GLU A 321 3.69 -27.02 -9.06
C GLU A 321 3.41 -27.22 -7.57
N ARG A 322 2.43 -26.49 -7.02
CA ARG A 322 2.01 -26.66 -5.61
C ARG A 322 1.57 -28.09 -5.33
N ALA A 323 0.81 -28.71 -6.24
CA ALA A 323 0.40 -30.11 -6.12
C ALA A 323 1.62 -31.06 -6.01
N ARG A 324 2.63 -30.90 -6.89
CA ARG A 324 3.89 -31.65 -6.81
C ARG A 324 4.58 -31.44 -5.45
N PHE A 325 4.73 -30.20 -4.98
CA PHE A 325 5.36 -29.93 -3.69
C PHE A 325 4.60 -30.56 -2.50
N THR A 326 3.26 -30.60 -2.53
CA THR A 326 2.48 -31.35 -1.52
C THR A 326 2.68 -32.86 -1.62
N SER A 327 2.78 -33.43 -2.82
CA SER A 327 3.08 -34.87 -3.01
C SER A 327 4.46 -35.28 -2.51
N THR A 328 5.43 -34.35 -2.46
CA THR A 328 6.81 -34.62 -1.98
C THR A 328 6.99 -34.37 -0.47
N SER A 329 5.99 -33.83 0.25
CA SER A 329 6.19 -33.24 1.60
C SER A 329 5.29 -33.83 2.70
N THR A 330 5.36 -35.13 2.94
CA THR A 330 4.44 -35.88 3.84
C THR A 330 4.63 -35.69 5.36
N LEU A 331 5.60 -34.88 5.83
CA LEU A 331 5.92 -34.77 7.28
C LEU A 331 5.98 -33.34 7.87
N ALA A 332 5.54 -32.30 7.15
CA ALA A 332 5.67 -30.90 7.61
C ALA A 332 4.36 -30.09 7.67
N SER A 333 3.21 -30.68 7.31
CA SER A 333 2.00 -29.91 6.94
C SER A 333 0.90 -29.83 8.01
N SER A 334 1.18 -30.14 9.28
CA SER A 334 0.16 -30.27 10.35
C SER A 334 -0.21 -28.96 11.08
N THR A 335 0.35 -27.80 10.71
CA THR A 335 0.12 -26.53 11.42
C THR A 335 -0.55 -25.41 10.62
N ASN A 336 -0.77 -25.58 9.31
CA ASN A 336 -1.02 -24.45 8.39
C ASN A 336 -2.43 -24.42 7.76
N ASN A 337 -3.41 -25.13 8.33
CA ASN A 337 -4.77 -25.25 7.80
C ASN A 337 -5.79 -24.25 8.41
N SER A 338 -5.31 -23.15 8.99
CA SER A 338 -6.10 -21.93 9.18
C SER A 338 -5.49 -20.81 8.34
N GLU A 339 -6.30 -19.83 7.94
CA GLU A 339 -5.93 -18.71 7.06
C GLU A 339 -4.54 -18.10 7.37
N PRO A 340 -3.82 -17.58 6.35
CA PRO A 340 -2.49 -17.00 6.52
C PRO A 340 -2.52 -15.87 7.56
N ALA A 341 -2.08 -16.21 8.78
CA ALA A 341 -2.09 -15.30 9.91
C ALA A 341 -1.25 -14.07 9.55
N THR A 342 -1.90 -12.91 9.47
CA THR A 342 -1.25 -11.68 9.02
C THR A 342 -0.01 -11.40 9.88
N CYS A 343 1.02 -10.77 9.31
CA CYS A 343 2.28 -10.51 10.03
C CYS A 343 2.04 -9.84 11.41
N TYR A 344 1.03 -8.96 11.49
CA TYR A 344 0.54 -8.37 12.74
C TYR A 344 0.09 -9.38 13.80
N ALA A 345 -0.58 -10.48 13.43
CA ALA A 345 -1.00 -11.51 14.38
C ALA A 345 0.19 -12.22 15.04
N GLU A 346 1.25 -12.54 14.28
CA GLU A 346 2.49 -13.09 14.85
C GLU A 346 3.29 -12.07 15.65
N ILE A 347 3.36 -10.81 15.20
CA ILE A 347 3.96 -9.72 15.98
C ILE A 347 3.22 -9.55 17.32
N VAL A 348 1.88 -9.58 17.33
CA VAL A 348 1.08 -9.49 18.56
C VAL A 348 1.28 -10.72 19.46
N LYS A 349 1.34 -11.94 18.90
CA LYS A 349 1.70 -13.16 19.66
C LYS A 349 3.10 -13.04 20.28
N TYR A 350 4.08 -12.55 19.54
CA TYR A 350 5.47 -12.35 19.98
C TYR A 350 5.58 -11.27 21.07
N VAL A 351 4.95 -10.11 20.90
CA VAL A 351 4.89 -9.04 21.91
C VAL A 351 4.16 -9.53 23.18
N ALA A 352 3.05 -10.24 23.04
CA ALA A 352 2.35 -10.86 24.17
C ALA A 352 3.17 -11.97 24.84
N HIS A 353 4.07 -12.64 24.11
CA HIS A 353 5.03 -13.59 24.67
C HIS A 353 6.16 -12.87 25.43
N LEU A 354 6.75 -11.82 24.86
CA LEU A 354 7.73 -10.95 25.52
C LEU A 354 7.18 -10.38 26.83
N TRP A 355 5.96 -9.84 26.83
CA TRP A 355 5.30 -9.33 28.04
C TRP A 355 5.08 -10.44 29.09
N ARG A 356 4.64 -11.64 28.67
CA ARG A 356 4.52 -12.81 29.55
C ARG A 356 5.88 -13.33 30.06
N ARG A 357 6.98 -13.11 29.33
CA ARG A 357 8.35 -13.44 29.74
C ARG A 357 8.92 -12.40 30.72
N PHE A 358 8.68 -11.12 30.46
CA PHE A 358 9.07 -9.98 31.30
C PHE A 358 8.33 -10.00 32.65
N LYS A 359 7.00 -10.16 32.64
CA LYS A 359 6.18 -10.29 33.85
C LYS A 359 6.65 -11.44 34.75
N ARG A 360 7.02 -12.59 34.16
CA ARG A 360 7.59 -13.75 34.89
C ARG A 360 8.99 -13.46 35.44
N ARG A 361 9.86 -12.78 34.68
CA ARG A 361 11.20 -12.35 35.16
C ARG A 361 11.10 -11.35 36.32
N MET A 362 10.28 -10.30 36.21
CA MET A 362 10.06 -9.33 37.28
C MET A 362 9.42 -9.95 38.52
N ALA A 363 8.43 -10.83 38.37
CA ALA A 363 7.83 -11.54 39.50
C ALA A 363 8.86 -12.42 40.25
N LYS A 364 9.81 -13.06 39.55
CA LYS A 364 10.94 -13.75 40.19
C LYS A 364 11.89 -12.77 40.87
N LYS A 365 12.33 -11.69 40.21
CA LYS A 365 13.25 -10.69 40.79
C LYS A 365 12.68 -10.04 42.07
N ILE A 366 11.40 -9.68 42.08
CA ILE A 366 10.70 -9.12 43.27
C ILE A 366 10.60 -10.15 44.40
N ARG A 367 10.38 -11.44 44.09
CA ARG A 367 10.32 -12.52 45.09
C ARG A 367 11.69 -12.76 45.73
N VAL A 368 12.77 -12.82 44.94
CA VAL A 368 14.15 -12.97 45.43
C VAL A 368 14.60 -11.75 46.23
N TYR A 369 14.34 -10.54 45.74
CA TYR A 369 14.66 -9.30 46.47
C TYR A 369 13.96 -9.22 47.83
N ARG A 370 12.70 -9.66 47.93
CA ARG A 370 12.00 -9.80 49.22
C ARG A 370 12.67 -10.82 50.15
N TYR A 371 13.22 -11.91 49.61
CA TYR A 371 13.87 -12.97 50.38
C TYR A 371 15.25 -12.53 50.91
N GLN A 372 16.10 -11.95 50.06
CA GLN A 372 17.38 -11.35 50.48
C GLN A 372 17.18 -10.24 51.51
N ARG A 373 16.17 -9.38 51.33
CA ARG A 373 15.81 -8.32 52.28
C ARG A 373 15.16 -8.84 53.58
N ALA A 374 14.78 -10.12 53.64
CA ALA A 374 14.47 -10.80 54.89
C ALA A 374 15.75 -11.34 55.54
N GLN A 375 16.61 -12.06 54.80
CA GLN A 375 17.88 -12.60 55.30
C GLN A 375 18.82 -11.51 55.87
N LEU A 376 18.86 -10.33 55.25
CA LEU A 376 19.61 -9.18 55.78
C LEU A 376 19.12 -8.73 57.17
N ARG A 377 17.80 -8.72 57.42
CA ARG A 377 17.26 -8.44 58.76
C ARG A 377 17.66 -9.53 59.76
N TRP A 378 17.61 -10.80 59.36
CA TRP A 378 18.04 -11.93 60.20
C TRP A 378 19.54 -11.89 60.54
N ARG A 379 20.43 -11.38 59.68
CA ARG A 379 21.84 -11.15 60.04
C ARG A 379 22.00 -10.05 61.08
N THR A 380 21.41 -8.87 60.86
CA THR A 380 21.52 -7.75 61.81
C THR A 380 20.97 -8.08 63.20
N SER A 381 19.93 -8.91 63.30
CA SER A 381 19.39 -9.37 64.59
C SER A 381 20.25 -10.43 65.30
N ARG A 382 21.27 -10.99 64.63
CA ARG A 382 22.21 -11.97 65.19
C ARG A 382 23.50 -11.32 65.70
N GLU A 383 23.84 -10.14 65.18
CA GLU A 383 25.00 -9.34 65.62
C GLU A 383 24.70 -8.57 66.92
N THR A 384 23.43 -8.23 67.19
CA THR A 384 22.98 -7.56 68.43
C THR A 384 22.77 -8.51 69.62
N LEU A 385 23.29 -9.74 69.58
CA LEU A 385 23.07 -10.78 70.59
C LEU A 385 24.41 -11.36 71.12
N GLN A 386 25.25 -10.49 71.66
CA GLN A 386 26.37 -10.87 72.53
C GLN A 386 25.94 -10.68 73.99
N LEU A 387 25.80 -11.79 74.74
CA LEU A 387 25.52 -11.78 76.18
C LEU A 387 26.84 -11.99 76.96
N PRO A 388 27.07 -11.25 78.06
CA PRO A 388 28.24 -11.45 78.91
C PRO A 388 28.14 -12.74 79.72
N ALA A 389 29.29 -13.34 80.03
CA ALA A 389 29.38 -14.59 80.79
C ALA A 389 29.24 -14.40 82.32
N ASN A 390 29.04 -15.52 83.02
CA ASN A 390 29.04 -15.72 84.47
C ASN A 390 27.87 -15.15 85.29
N ARG A 391 26.95 -16.06 85.70
CA ARG A 391 26.61 -16.33 87.13
C ARG A 391 25.83 -17.66 87.26
N PRO A 392 25.85 -18.32 88.44
CA PRO A 392 25.33 -19.69 88.61
C PRO A 392 23.80 -19.75 88.77
N LYS A 393 23.25 -20.96 88.59
CA LYS A 393 21.81 -21.24 88.63
C LYS A 393 21.23 -21.15 90.05
N GLN A 394 20.03 -20.60 90.19
CA GLN A 394 19.11 -20.86 91.30
C GLN A 394 17.73 -21.22 90.75
N HIS A 395 17.02 -22.14 91.42
CA HIS A 395 15.74 -22.69 90.97
C HIS A 395 14.56 -22.01 91.67
N HIS A 396 13.48 -21.69 90.94
CA HIS A 396 12.31 -21.05 91.54
C HIS A 396 11.39 -22.10 92.23
N PRO A 397 10.89 -21.85 93.47
CA PRO A 397 10.25 -22.87 94.28
C PRO A 397 8.74 -23.05 93.98
N ARG A 398 8.37 -23.62 92.81
CA ARG A 398 7.01 -24.17 92.56
C ARG A 398 6.88 -25.09 91.33
N CYS A 399 7.76 -26.08 91.17
CA CYS A 399 7.59 -27.16 90.18
C CYS A 399 7.03 -28.44 90.85
N PRO A 400 6.00 -29.10 90.28
CA PRO A 400 5.54 -30.40 90.76
C PRO A 400 6.63 -31.48 90.64
N LYS A 401 6.71 -32.39 91.62
CA LYS A 401 7.53 -33.59 91.53
C LYS A 401 6.67 -34.78 91.13
N LEU A 402 7.08 -35.53 90.11
CA LEU A 402 6.70 -36.95 89.96
C LEU A 402 7.90 -37.80 90.40
N HIS A 403 7.65 -38.82 91.23
CA HIS A 403 8.68 -39.73 91.72
C HIS A 403 8.61 -41.07 90.97
N PRO A 404 9.73 -41.72 90.58
CA PRO A 404 9.68 -42.99 89.88
C PRO A 404 9.55 -44.21 90.82
N GLN A 405 9.06 -45.31 90.24
CA GLN A 405 9.37 -46.71 90.55
C GLN A 405 9.46 -47.44 89.19
N GLY A 406 10.31 -48.44 88.95
CA GLY A 406 11.39 -49.02 89.77
C GLY A 406 12.16 -50.09 88.95
N ASN A 407 13.33 -50.51 89.42
CA ASN A 407 14.26 -51.48 88.78
C ASN A 407 13.59 -52.76 88.21
N GLY A 408 14.14 -53.44 87.19
CA GLY A 408 15.37 -53.20 86.41
C GLY A 408 16.18 -54.48 86.11
N LYS A 409 17.18 -54.36 85.22
CA LYS A 409 18.15 -55.36 84.70
C LYS A 409 17.71 -56.33 83.58
N ASN A 410 18.50 -56.27 82.50
CA ASN A 410 19.16 -57.37 81.75
C ASN A 410 18.30 -58.48 81.07
N THR A 411 18.60 -58.95 79.85
CA THR A 411 19.67 -58.59 78.87
C THR A 411 19.26 -59.03 77.45
N GLU A 412 19.82 -58.33 76.46
CA GLU A 412 20.14 -58.79 75.08
C GLU A 412 19.07 -59.42 74.15
N ASP A 413 18.98 -58.79 72.97
CA ASP A 413 18.89 -59.37 71.62
C ASP A 413 17.57 -59.85 70.95
N VAL A 414 17.23 -59.07 69.90
CA VAL A 414 16.88 -59.49 68.51
C VAL A 414 15.40 -59.59 68.06
N GLU A 415 15.21 -59.18 66.79
CA GLU A 415 14.06 -59.32 65.86
C GLU A 415 12.76 -58.49 66.05
N GLU A 416 12.72 -57.35 65.32
CA GLU A 416 11.65 -56.87 64.39
C GLU A 416 10.16 -56.70 64.83
N PRO A 417 9.29 -56.05 64.03
CA PRO A 417 9.52 -55.14 62.89
C PRO A 417 8.90 -53.73 63.08
N LEU A 418 9.27 -52.74 62.24
CA LEU A 418 8.38 -52.09 61.24
C LEU A 418 9.07 -50.88 60.55
N SER A 419 8.73 -50.64 59.28
CA SER A 419 9.40 -49.68 58.39
C SER A 419 9.12 -48.20 58.68
N ARG A 420 10.13 -47.34 58.42
CA ARG A 420 9.99 -45.88 58.28
C ARG A 420 10.41 -45.44 56.87
N PRO A 421 9.61 -44.65 56.13
CA PRO A 421 10.00 -44.11 54.83
C PRO A 421 11.00 -42.95 54.96
N SER A 422 11.95 -42.85 54.04
CA SER A 422 13.08 -41.91 54.09
C SER A 422 13.13 -40.98 52.88
N LEU A 423 12.75 -39.70 53.04
CA LEU A 423 12.90 -38.67 52.00
C LEU A 423 13.28 -37.29 52.57
N LEU A 424 14.55 -36.92 52.37
CA LEU A 424 15.08 -35.59 51.99
C LEU A 424 16.51 -35.40 52.53
N ARG A 425 17.50 -35.94 51.79
CA ARG A 425 18.92 -35.67 52.03
C ARG A 425 19.37 -34.51 51.14
N VAL A 426 19.72 -33.37 51.73
CA VAL A 426 20.31 -32.23 51.00
C VAL A 426 21.83 -32.38 51.00
N PRO A 427 22.52 -32.25 49.85
CA PRO A 427 23.99 -32.29 49.81
C PRO A 427 24.61 -31.07 50.49
N SER A 428 25.56 -31.30 51.40
CA SER A 428 26.41 -30.26 51.98
C SER A 428 27.64 -30.01 51.11
N LEU A 429 27.74 -28.84 50.47
CA LEU A 429 28.97 -28.36 49.86
C LEU A 429 29.77 -27.56 50.91
N SER A 430 30.94 -28.08 51.28
CA SER A 430 31.93 -27.40 52.13
C SER A 430 32.80 -26.45 51.32
N ALA A 431 33.27 -25.37 51.94
CA ALA A 431 34.00 -24.30 51.25
C ALA A 431 35.51 -24.58 51.10
N ALA A 432 35.88 -25.28 50.03
CA ALA A 432 37.24 -25.31 49.48
C ALA A 432 37.12 -25.60 47.98
N ASP A 433 37.28 -24.57 47.13
CA ASP A 433 37.41 -24.61 45.64
C ASP A 433 37.22 -23.22 44.97
N LEU A 434 36.83 -22.17 45.70
CA LEU A 434 36.48 -20.86 45.11
C LEU A 434 37.65 -19.87 44.94
N GLU A 435 38.84 -20.37 44.57
CA GLU A 435 39.97 -19.54 44.13
C GLU A 435 40.68 -20.15 42.91
N ASN A 436 40.05 -20.03 41.72
CA ASN A 436 40.74 -19.88 40.44
C ASN A 436 39.78 -19.58 39.27
N ALA A 437 40.35 -19.27 38.10
CA ALA A 437 39.68 -19.15 36.80
C ALA A 437 38.60 -18.05 36.67
N SER A 438 39.04 -16.79 36.78
CA SER A 438 38.55 -15.76 35.85
C SER A 438 39.09 -16.04 34.43
N ASN A 439 38.35 -15.61 33.40
CA ASN A 439 38.63 -15.84 31.96
C ASN A 439 38.44 -17.34 31.57
N LEU A 440 37.69 -17.72 30.54
CA LEU A 440 37.56 -17.15 29.18
C LEU A 440 36.20 -17.50 28.53
N SER A 441 35.90 -16.86 27.40
CA SER A 441 34.83 -17.22 26.47
C SER A 441 35.39 -18.02 25.28
N LEU A 442 34.60 -18.94 24.68
CA LEU A 442 34.39 -19.05 23.22
C LEU A 442 33.42 -20.19 22.80
N LEU A 443 33.26 -20.33 21.48
CA LEU A 443 32.20 -21.02 20.74
C LEU A 443 32.46 -22.53 20.45
N SER A 444 31.35 -23.26 20.26
CA SER A 444 31.17 -24.38 19.30
C SER A 444 31.77 -25.79 19.61
N PRO A 445 31.24 -26.87 18.96
CA PRO A 445 31.41 -28.28 19.39
C PRO A 445 32.41 -29.08 18.54
N PRO A 446 32.65 -30.37 18.86
CA PRO A 446 32.26 -31.41 17.90
C PRO A 446 31.84 -32.80 18.46
N SER A 447 31.34 -33.64 17.53
CA SER A 447 31.43 -35.12 17.47
C SER A 447 30.90 -36.02 18.60
N LEU A 448 29.91 -36.87 18.24
CA LEU A 448 29.59 -38.14 18.91
C LEU A 448 30.08 -39.33 18.08
N ALA A 449 30.51 -40.41 18.73
CA ALA A 449 31.02 -41.62 18.06
C ALA A 449 30.20 -42.88 18.39
N ARG A 450 29.52 -43.42 17.36
CA ARG A 450 29.35 -44.86 17.06
C ARG A 450 28.78 -45.79 18.16
N ARG A 451 27.50 -46.16 17.98
CA ARG A 451 27.11 -47.60 17.87
C ARG A 451 26.31 -47.81 16.58
N ARG A 452 26.15 -49.08 16.18
CA ARG A 452 25.86 -49.51 14.80
C ARG A 452 24.76 -50.57 14.78
N SER A 453 23.81 -50.43 13.85
CA SER A 453 23.03 -51.53 13.27
C SER A 453 22.87 -51.26 11.77
N SER A 454 22.50 -52.27 10.98
CA SER A 454 22.72 -52.23 9.52
C SER A 454 21.70 -53.06 8.74
N VAL A 455 21.07 -52.41 7.76
CA VAL A 455 20.52 -53.04 6.53
C VAL A 455 20.79 -52.04 5.39
N MET A 456 21.18 -52.52 4.21
CA MET A 456 21.16 -51.73 2.98
C MET A 456 20.01 -52.22 2.10
N PHE A 457 19.44 -51.33 1.28
CA PHE A 457 18.62 -51.72 0.13
C PHE A 457 19.34 -51.29 -1.15
N SER A 458 19.23 -52.12 -2.18
CA SER A 458 19.83 -51.89 -3.49
C SER A 458 18.79 -51.33 -4.46
N ASP A 459 19.22 -50.44 -5.33
CA ASP A 459 18.51 -50.17 -6.57
C ASP A 459 18.57 -51.41 -7.48
N THR A 460 17.43 -51.74 -8.10
CA THR A 460 17.35 -52.45 -9.39
C THR A 460 15.99 -52.18 -10.01
N VAL A 461 15.95 -51.46 -11.13
CA VAL A 461 14.75 -51.35 -11.98
C VAL A 461 14.69 -52.58 -12.88
N LEU A 462 13.54 -53.24 -12.97
CA LEU A 462 13.36 -54.40 -13.85
C LEU A 462 11.98 -54.34 -14.51
N LEU A 463 11.99 -54.26 -15.85
CA LEU A 463 10.81 -54.18 -16.70
C LEU A 463 10.23 -55.57 -16.97
N HIS A 464 8.93 -55.77 -16.75
CA HIS A 464 8.17 -56.85 -17.39
C HIS A 464 6.73 -56.43 -17.70
N ALA A 465 6.40 -56.44 -18.99
CA ALA A 465 5.06 -56.76 -19.47
C ALA A 465 5.02 -58.26 -19.84
N PRO A 466 3.83 -58.89 -19.85
CA PRO A 466 3.34 -59.39 -21.14
C PRO A 466 1.83 -59.15 -21.36
N ASN A 467 1.29 -59.73 -22.44
CA ASN A 467 -0.01 -59.40 -23.03
C ASN A 467 -1.23 -60.14 -22.42
N ALA A 468 -2.42 -59.70 -22.87
CA ALA A 468 -3.77 -60.29 -22.70
C ALA A 468 -3.92 -61.65 -23.47
N PRO A 469 -5.09 -62.34 -23.61
CA PRO A 469 -6.49 -61.85 -23.43
C PRO A 469 -7.60 -62.84 -22.93
N HIS A 470 -8.83 -62.29 -22.75
CA HIS A 470 -10.16 -62.98 -22.67
C HIS A 470 -10.37 -64.00 -21.49
N LEU A 471 -11.57 -64.30 -20.93
CA LEU A 471 -12.97 -63.83 -20.95
C LEU A 471 -13.59 -64.25 -19.55
N ALA A 472 -14.82 -63.99 -19.07
CA ALA A 472 -16.06 -63.32 -19.49
C ALA A 472 -16.81 -62.82 -18.21
N HIS A 473 -17.53 -61.69 -18.20
CA HIS A 473 -19.01 -61.49 -18.35
C HIS A 473 -19.97 -62.16 -17.34
N PRO A 474 -21.19 -61.58 -17.08
CA PRO A 474 -21.74 -60.30 -17.58
C PRO A 474 -22.27 -59.35 -16.48
N ASN A 475 -22.81 -58.20 -16.96
CA ASN A 475 -23.54 -57.14 -16.23
C ASN A 475 -22.65 -56.15 -15.44
N ASN A 476 -22.88 -54.82 -15.48
CA ASN A 476 -23.78 -54.04 -16.34
C ASN A 476 -23.24 -52.61 -16.61
N LEU A 477 -23.91 -51.86 -17.48
CA LEU A 477 -23.59 -50.47 -17.86
C LEU A 477 -24.45 -49.43 -17.12
N CYS A 478 -23.92 -48.23 -16.91
CA CYS A 478 -24.44 -47.00 -17.56
C CYS A 478 -23.43 -45.83 -17.47
N SER A 479 -23.72 -44.70 -18.12
CA SER A 479 -22.72 -43.67 -18.47
C SER A 479 -23.19 -42.21 -18.31
N SER A 480 -22.21 -41.31 -18.21
CA SER A 480 -22.18 -39.85 -18.49
C SER A 480 -23.25 -38.86 -17.96
N GLU A 481 -22.72 -37.82 -17.31
CA GLU A 481 -22.97 -36.38 -17.55
C GLU A 481 -24.19 -35.58 -17.01
N LYS A 482 -23.88 -34.28 -16.88
CA LYS A 482 -24.72 -33.05 -16.84
C LYS A 482 -25.17 -32.45 -15.49
N MET A 483 -25.60 -31.19 -15.62
CA MET A 483 -25.54 -30.10 -14.65
C MET A 483 -26.87 -29.81 -13.93
N THR A 484 -26.75 -28.96 -12.90
CA THR A 484 -27.70 -27.91 -12.45
C THR A 484 -28.93 -28.25 -11.58
N GLN A 485 -28.97 -27.51 -10.46
CA GLN A 485 -30.12 -26.87 -9.78
C GLN A 485 -31.00 -27.63 -8.75
N THR A 486 -31.47 -26.81 -7.80
CA THR A 486 -32.64 -26.93 -6.88
C THR A 486 -32.74 -28.10 -5.88
N GLU A 487 -32.52 -27.76 -4.60
CA GLU A 487 -33.58 -27.62 -3.56
C GLU A 487 -34.56 -28.80 -3.30
N PHE A 488 -34.55 -29.36 -2.08
CA PHE A 488 -35.74 -29.54 -1.21
C PHE A 488 -35.40 -30.02 0.24
N ASP A 489 -36.41 -30.03 1.13
CA ASP A 489 -36.36 -30.13 2.61
C ASP A 489 -36.33 -31.55 3.25
N LEU A 490 -36.36 -31.55 4.61
CA LEU A 490 -36.81 -32.58 5.59
C LEU A 490 -35.72 -33.35 6.37
N PRO A 491 -36.00 -33.84 7.61
CA PRO A 491 -36.69 -33.16 8.72
C PRO A 491 -35.90 -33.24 10.06
N ALA A 492 -36.14 -32.31 10.99
CA ALA A 492 -35.28 -32.11 12.17
C ALA A 492 -35.48 -33.08 13.37
N GLU A 493 -36.63 -33.74 13.49
CA GLU A 493 -37.08 -34.32 14.77
C GLU A 493 -36.35 -35.61 15.23
N SER A 494 -35.61 -36.29 14.34
CA SER A 494 -34.96 -37.58 14.66
C SER A 494 -33.62 -37.49 15.42
N ALA A 495 -33.16 -36.28 15.75
CA ALA A 495 -31.86 -36.01 16.37
C ALA A 495 -31.94 -35.80 17.89
N GLU A 496 -32.93 -35.05 18.40
CA GLU A 496 -33.04 -34.73 19.84
C GLU A 496 -33.31 -35.99 20.68
N GLU A 497 -34.13 -36.92 20.18
CA GLU A 497 -34.46 -38.15 20.90
C GLU A 497 -33.25 -39.09 21.08
N ARG A 498 -32.25 -39.03 20.20
CA ARG A 498 -30.97 -39.75 20.38
C ARG A 498 -30.00 -39.04 21.33
N ALA A 499 -30.07 -37.71 21.44
CA ALA A 499 -29.23 -36.96 22.39
C ALA A 499 -29.59 -37.27 23.85
N ALA A 500 -30.87 -37.56 24.13
CA ALA A 500 -31.34 -37.95 25.46
C ALA A 500 -30.83 -39.33 25.93
N ALA A 501 -30.37 -40.20 25.02
CA ALA A 501 -30.02 -41.59 25.30
C ALA A 501 -28.55 -41.85 25.72
N GLY A 502 -27.70 -40.81 25.78
CA GLY A 502 -26.36 -40.91 26.37
C GLY A 502 -25.30 -41.71 25.58
N GLY A 503 -25.50 -41.94 24.28
CA GLY A 503 -24.53 -42.62 23.42
C GLY A 503 -23.23 -41.82 23.20
N THR A 504 -22.09 -42.50 23.08
CA THR A 504 -20.79 -41.87 22.78
C THR A 504 -20.49 -41.88 21.28
N MET A 505 -20.31 -40.70 20.69
CA MET A 505 -19.98 -40.50 19.28
C MET A 505 -18.48 -40.67 19.00
N SER A 506 -18.10 -41.14 17.81
CA SER A 506 -16.70 -41.20 17.38
C SER A 506 -16.18 -39.85 16.89
N CYS A 507 -14.86 -39.67 16.90
CA CYS A 507 -14.21 -38.46 16.36
C CYS A 507 -14.44 -38.26 14.85
N GLN A 508 -14.78 -39.32 14.11
CA GLN A 508 -15.08 -39.25 12.68
C GLN A 508 -16.43 -38.53 12.44
N GLU A 509 -17.43 -38.85 13.27
CA GLU A 509 -18.79 -38.30 13.17
C GLU A 509 -18.85 -36.85 13.66
N LEU A 510 -18.07 -36.51 14.68
CA LEU A 510 -17.88 -35.12 15.15
C LEU A 510 -17.30 -34.20 14.05
N LEU A 511 -16.37 -34.72 13.23
CA LEU A 511 -15.81 -33.96 12.11
C LEU A 511 -16.83 -33.79 10.96
N ALA A 512 -17.66 -34.79 10.69
CA ALA A 512 -18.75 -34.68 9.73
C ALA A 512 -19.78 -33.61 10.16
N LEU A 513 -20.17 -33.59 11.44
CA LEU A 513 -21.06 -32.56 11.99
C LEU A 513 -20.45 -31.15 11.87
N SER A 514 -19.16 -31.00 12.21
CA SER A 514 -18.46 -29.71 12.11
C SER A 514 -18.34 -29.21 10.66
N GLY A 515 -18.26 -30.11 9.68
CA GLY A 515 -18.27 -29.76 8.26
C GLY A 515 -19.65 -29.24 7.81
N ALA A 516 -20.71 -29.98 8.14
CA ALA A 516 -22.09 -29.62 7.76
C ALA A 516 -22.55 -28.28 8.37
N LEU A 517 -22.33 -28.09 9.67
CA LEU A 517 -22.70 -26.85 10.39
C LEU A 517 -21.99 -25.60 9.85
N SER A 518 -20.80 -25.75 9.25
CA SER A 518 -20.05 -24.64 8.66
C SER A 518 -20.57 -24.18 7.30
N ALA A 519 -21.42 -24.99 6.63
CA ALA A 519 -21.95 -24.70 5.30
C ALA A 519 -23.38 -24.12 5.31
N ALA A 520 -24.14 -24.30 6.40
CA ALA A 520 -25.59 -24.17 6.39
C ALA A 520 -26.17 -22.82 6.88
N LEU A 521 -25.49 -22.06 7.76
CA LEU A 521 -26.03 -20.80 8.31
C LEU A 521 -25.00 -19.65 8.45
N PRO A 522 -25.41 -18.37 8.31
CA PRO A 522 -24.51 -17.21 8.38
C PRO A 522 -23.98 -16.83 9.78
N THR A 523 -24.28 -17.60 10.82
CA THR A 523 -24.19 -17.19 12.24
C THR A 523 -23.16 -17.96 13.08
N GLY A 524 -22.30 -18.75 12.44
CA GLY A 524 -21.41 -19.74 13.09
C GLY A 524 -20.44 -19.27 14.17
N GLN A 525 -20.22 -17.96 14.35
CA GLN A 525 -19.34 -17.44 15.43
C GLN A 525 -19.96 -17.58 16.84
N VAL A 526 -21.29 -17.54 16.99
CA VAL A 526 -21.91 -17.58 18.33
C VAL A 526 -21.93 -18.99 18.92
N ALA A 527 -22.19 -20.01 18.09
CA ALA A 527 -22.21 -21.41 18.52
C ALA A 527 -20.82 -21.95 18.90
N LEU A 528 -19.76 -21.45 18.24
CA LEU A 528 -18.39 -21.82 18.57
C LEU A 528 -17.97 -21.30 19.95
N ASP A 529 -18.31 -20.04 20.26
CA ASP A 529 -18.02 -19.43 21.56
C ASP A 529 -18.78 -20.13 22.70
N SER A 530 -20.05 -20.52 22.51
CA SER A 530 -20.80 -21.29 23.52
C SER A 530 -20.19 -22.68 23.75
N PHE A 531 -19.76 -23.37 22.69
CA PHE A 531 -19.11 -24.69 22.80
C PHE A 531 -17.76 -24.60 23.55
N PHE A 532 -16.97 -23.55 23.33
CA PHE A 532 -15.76 -23.28 24.11
C PHE A 532 -16.04 -22.88 25.57
N GLU A 533 -17.12 -22.16 25.84
CA GLU A 533 -17.54 -21.81 27.21
C GLU A 533 -18.08 -23.04 27.98
N GLU A 534 -18.68 -24.01 27.31
CA GLU A 534 -19.08 -25.29 27.87
C GLU A 534 -17.87 -26.20 28.17
N LEU A 535 -16.94 -26.33 27.22
CA LEU A 535 -15.67 -27.05 27.41
C LEU A 535 -14.85 -26.49 28.57
N THR A 536 -14.80 -25.16 28.73
CA THR A 536 -14.07 -24.54 29.85
C THR A 536 -14.78 -24.70 31.20
N LYS A 537 -16.12 -24.75 31.25
CA LYS A 537 -16.86 -25.21 32.46
C LYS A 537 -16.53 -26.67 32.79
N GLY A 538 -16.48 -27.55 31.79
CA GLY A 538 -16.11 -28.97 31.96
C GLY A 538 -14.71 -29.15 32.56
N ILE A 539 -13.72 -28.41 32.06
CA ILE A 539 -12.35 -28.40 32.60
C ILE A 539 -12.32 -27.83 34.02
N SER A 540 -13.05 -26.75 34.29
CA SER A 540 -13.12 -26.15 35.63
C SER A 540 -13.72 -27.07 36.69
N LYS A 541 -14.52 -28.07 36.31
CA LYS A 541 -15.11 -29.06 37.23
C LYS A 541 -14.14 -30.19 37.64
N ARG A 542 -12.94 -30.27 37.06
CA ARG A 542 -11.89 -31.25 37.44
C ARG A 542 -10.74 -30.65 38.26
N ALA A 543 -10.83 -29.38 38.65
CA ALA A 543 -9.77 -28.64 39.34
C ALA A 543 -10.14 -28.27 40.79
N GLY A 544 -10.72 -29.22 41.55
CA GLY A 544 -11.30 -28.91 42.86
C GLY A 544 -11.60 -30.09 43.77
N ASP A 545 -10.57 -30.85 44.17
CA ASP A 545 -10.46 -31.28 45.58
C ASP A 545 -8.98 -31.54 45.95
N GLU A 546 -8.42 -30.69 46.82
CA GLU A 546 -7.17 -30.94 47.55
C GLU A 546 -7.32 -30.31 48.95
N LYS A 547 -7.78 -31.12 49.92
CA LYS A 547 -7.85 -30.72 51.33
C LYS A 547 -6.45 -30.76 51.95
N SER A 548 -5.91 -29.60 52.28
CA SER A 548 -4.69 -29.51 53.09
C SER A 548 -5.03 -29.49 54.58
N ASP A 549 -4.99 -30.66 55.24
CA ASP A 549 -5.17 -30.75 56.69
C ASP A 549 -4.02 -30.09 57.45
N THR A 550 -4.27 -28.90 57.99
CA THR A 550 -3.37 -28.25 58.96
C THR A 550 -3.66 -28.78 60.36
N ARG A 551 -2.98 -29.87 60.77
CA ARG A 551 -2.94 -30.26 62.18
C ARG A 551 -2.31 -29.14 63.01
N ILE A 552 -3.01 -28.75 64.07
CA ILE A 552 -2.46 -27.94 65.15
C ILE A 552 -1.47 -28.83 65.91
N VAL A 553 -0.31 -28.27 66.26
CA VAL A 553 0.60 -28.82 67.27
C VAL A 553 0.89 -27.67 68.24
N GLU A 554 0.34 -27.77 69.44
CA GLU A 554 0.59 -26.82 70.52
C GLU A 554 1.97 -27.07 71.11
N ILE A 555 2.77 -26.02 71.24
CA ILE A 555 3.96 -25.98 72.08
C ILE A 555 3.93 -24.62 72.79
N GLU A 556 3.14 -24.54 73.86
CA GLU A 556 3.38 -23.55 74.90
C GLU A 556 4.43 -24.13 75.85
N ASP A 557 5.58 -23.48 75.97
CA ASP A 557 6.10 -23.14 77.31
C ASP A 557 7.21 -22.07 77.27
N PHE A 558 7.35 -21.33 78.37
CA PHE A 558 8.38 -20.32 78.66
C PHE A 558 8.54 -19.11 77.71
N SER A 559 7.62 -18.15 77.86
CA SER A 559 7.94 -16.72 77.67
C SER A 559 8.86 -16.18 78.80
N CYS A 560 9.63 -15.14 78.49
CA CYS A 560 9.64 -13.90 79.31
C CYS A 560 10.24 -12.72 78.52
N CYS A 561 11.34 -12.95 77.77
CA CYS A 561 12.07 -11.90 77.05
C CYS A 561 11.59 -11.65 75.60
N ALA A 562 10.72 -12.49 75.05
CA ALA A 562 10.24 -12.36 73.67
C ALA A 562 9.24 -11.19 73.52
N ASP A 563 8.32 -11.04 74.47
CA ASP A 563 7.16 -10.16 74.33
C ASP A 563 7.50 -8.67 74.34
N LEU A 564 8.51 -8.26 75.13
CA LEU A 564 8.97 -6.86 75.16
C LEU A 564 9.59 -6.43 73.82
N ILE A 565 10.33 -7.32 73.16
CA ILE A 565 10.95 -7.06 71.85
C ILE A 565 9.93 -7.16 70.72
N ALA A 566 8.98 -8.10 70.82
CA ALA A 566 7.84 -8.21 69.91
C ALA A 566 6.97 -6.94 69.93
N ALA A 567 6.76 -6.33 71.10
CA ALA A 567 5.95 -5.11 71.25
C ALA A 567 6.52 -3.91 70.48
N ASP A 568 7.80 -3.57 70.63
CA ASP A 568 8.40 -2.44 69.89
C ASP A 568 8.55 -2.73 68.38
N ALA A 569 8.89 -3.97 68.02
CA ALA A 569 8.90 -4.40 66.62
C ALA A 569 7.52 -4.26 65.97
N ALA A 570 6.44 -4.64 66.67
CA ALA A 570 5.07 -4.45 66.22
C ALA A 570 4.68 -2.96 66.17
N ALA A 571 5.09 -2.14 67.14
CA ALA A 571 4.84 -0.70 67.11
C ALA A 571 5.45 -0.03 65.86
N LYS A 572 6.68 -0.39 65.50
CA LYS A 572 7.38 0.14 64.32
C LYS A 572 6.87 -0.44 62.98
N GLU A 573 6.64 -1.75 62.88
CA GLU A 573 6.03 -2.36 61.68
C GLU A 573 4.59 -1.84 61.47
N THR A 574 3.77 -1.63 62.52
CA THR A 574 2.36 -1.20 62.34
C THR A 574 2.19 0.22 61.81
N LYS A 575 3.17 1.13 61.89
CA LYS A 575 3.12 2.42 61.16
C LYS A 575 3.41 2.23 59.66
N LYS A 576 4.49 1.52 59.31
CA LYS A 576 4.92 1.32 57.90
C LYS A 576 3.99 0.37 57.14
N ASN A 577 3.47 -0.67 57.82
CA ASN A 577 2.36 -1.48 57.33
C ASN A 577 1.03 -0.74 57.35
N ARG A 578 0.76 0.23 58.24
CA ARG A 578 -0.47 1.04 58.10
C ARG A 578 -0.46 1.82 56.81
N PHE A 579 0.60 2.57 56.50
CA PHE A 579 0.63 3.37 55.27
C PHE A 579 0.55 2.49 54.01
N THR A 580 1.28 1.38 53.93
CA THR A 580 1.24 0.48 52.76
C THR A 580 -0.02 -0.40 52.69
N LYS A 581 -0.59 -0.86 53.81
CA LYS A 581 -1.91 -1.52 53.85
C LYS A 581 -3.07 -0.51 53.69
N ALA A 582 -2.86 0.78 53.94
CA ALA A 582 -3.80 1.85 53.61
C ALA A 582 -3.74 2.14 52.12
N CYS A 583 -2.59 2.51 51.55
CA CYS A 583 -2.43 2.71 50.11
C CYS A 583 -2.87 1.49 49.29
N SER A 584 -2.62 0.25 49.72
CA SER A 584 -3.13 -0.93 48.99
C SER A 584 -4.62 -1.23 49.22
N ARG A 585 -5.23 -0.82 50.35
CA ARG A 585 -6.70 -0.85 50.51
C ARG A 585 -7.38 0.29 49.75
N LEU A 586 -6.75 1.46 49.67
CA LEU A 586 -7.17 2.61 48.90
C LEU A 586 -7.07 2.30 47.40
N TRP A 587 -5.96 1.71 46.95
CA TRP A 587 -5.78 1.21 45.57
C TRP A 587 -6.73 0.06 45.23
N LYS A 588 -7.04 -0.84 46.17
CA LYS A 588 -8.10 -1.86 45.97
C LYS A 588 -9.50 -1.24 45.91
N ARG A 589 -9.83 -0.25 46.75
CA ARG A 589 -11.08 0.53 46.66
C ARG A 589 -11.15 1.30 45.34
N PHE A 590 -10.08 1.98 44.95
CA PHE A 590 -9.95 2.73 43.70
C PHE A 590 -10.07 1.83 42.48
N ASN A 591 -9.38 0.68 42.43
CA ASN A 591 -9.58 -0.29 41.35
C ASN A 591 -10.99 -0.91 41.34
N LYS A 592 -11.64 -1.10 42.49
CA LYS A 592 -13.03 -1.59 42.55
C LYS A 592 -14.02 -0.52 42.08
N PHE A 593 -13.80 0.74 42.46
CA PHE A 593 -14.54 1.91 41.97
C PHE A 593 -14.34 2.13 40.46
N LEU A 594 -13.10 2.14 39.98
CA LEU A 594 -12.73 2.25 38.57
C LEU A 594 -13.31 1.08 37.74
N SER A 595 -13.40 -0.13 38.31
CA SER A 595 -14.07 -1.28 37.69
C SER A 595 -15.59 -1.10 37.61
N LEU A 596 -16.24 -0.54 38.64
CA LEU A 596 -17.66 -0.20 38.63
C LEU A 596 -17.96 0.93 37.64
N LEU A 597 -17.17 2.00 37.65
CA LEU A 597 -17.23 3.11 36.70
C LEU A 597 -17.07 2.60 35.26
N ARG A 598 -16.07 1.75 35.02
CA ARG A 598 -15.84 1.10 33.72
C ARG A 598 -17.02 0.22 33.27
N LYS A 599 -17.73 -0.46 34.17
CA LYS A 599 -18.96 -1.18 33.83
C LYS A 599 -20.07 -0.24 33.37
N HIS A 600 -20.31 0.87 34.09
CA HIS A 600 -21.32 1.87 33.71
C HIS A 600 -20.98 2.57 32.39
N ILE A 601 -19.74 3.04 32.22
CA ILE A 601 -19.29 3.66 30.96
C ILE A 601 -19.38 2.67 29.79
N LYS A 602 -19.08 1.38 30.00
CA LYS A 602 -19.28 0.36 28.96
C LYS A 602 -20.77 0.18 28.60
N ALA A 603 -21.68 0.26 29.55
CA ALA A 603 -23.12 0.21 29.26
C ALA A 603 -23.58 1.43 28.43
N ILE A 604 -23.07 2.62 28.75
CA ILE A 604 -23.35 3.87 28.02
C ILE A 604 -22.79 3.82 26.58
N VAL A 605 -21.50 3.50 26.41
CA VAL A 605 -20.81 3.47 25.11
C VAL A 605 -21.38 2.38 24.17
N ASN A 606 -21.89 1.28 24.74
CA ASN A 606 -22.56 0.23 23.98
C ASN A 606 -24.05 0.52 23.70
N HIS A 607 -24.61 1.63 24.18
CA HIS A 607 -26.03 1.91 24.01
C HIS A 607 -26.34 2.37 22.57
N LYS A 608 -27.45 1.86 21.99
CA LYS A 608 -27.84 2.18 20.60
C LYS A 608 -27.95 3.69 20.37
N TYR A 609 -28.61 4.41 21.26
CA TYR A 609 -28.74 5.87 21.19
C TYR A 609 -27.40 6.63 21.30
N PHE A 610 -26.41 6.13 22.04
CA PHE A 610 -25.07 6.76 22.06
C PHE A 610 -24.39 6.62 20.70
N GLN A 611 -24.47 5.43 20.10
CA GLN A 611 -23.88 5.17 18.78
C GLN A 611 -24.61 5.95 17.66
N GLN A 612 -25.93 6.06 17.73
CA GLN A 612 -26.73 6.87 16.81
C GLN A 612 -26.50 8.38 17.00
N GLY A 613 -26.34 8.85 18.24
CA GLY A 613 -26.02 10.25 18.53
C GLY A 613 -24.65 10.68 17.98
N ILE A 614 -23.64 9.81 18.09
CA ILE A 614 -22.33 10.02 17.43
C ILE A 614 -22.46 10.03 15.90
N LEU A 615 -23.25 9.12 15.31
CA LEU A 615 -23.50 9.11 13.86
C LEU A 615 -24.16 10.41 13.39
N LEU A 616 -25.16 10.90 14.14
CA LEU A 616 -25.81 12.19 13.86
C LEU A 616 -24.83 13.36 14.00
N ALA A 617 -23.96 13.35 15.02
CA ALA A 617 -22.92 14.36 15.18
C ALA A 617 -21.89 14.36 14.03
N ILE A 618 -21.52 13.19 13.49
CA ILE A 618 -20.68 13.09 12.28
C ILE A 618 -21.39 13.67 11.06
N LEU A 619 -22.69 13.39 10.89
CA LEU A 619 -23.49 13.90 9.77
C LEU A 619 -23.62 15.43 9.83
N ILE A 620 -23.97 16.00 11.00
CA ILE A 620 -24.11 17.45 11.18
C ILE A 620 -22.75 18.16 11.09
N ASN A 621 -21.66 17.60 11.63
CA ASN A 621 -20.30 18.10 11.41
C ASN A 621 -19.96 18.16 9.91
N THR A 622 -20.34 17.13 9.15
CA THR A 622 -20.08 17.07 7.70
C THR A 622 -20.89 18.12 6.94
N LEU A 623 -22.18 18.27 7.26
CA LEU A 623 -23.04 19.34 6.72
C LEU A 623 -22.47 20.73 7.05
N SER A 624 -22.01 20.94 8.28
CA SER A 624 -21.40 22.20 8.73
C SER A 624 -20.11 22.57 7.99
N MET A 625 -19.41 21.60 7.38
CA MET A 625 -18.24 21.85 6.52
C MET A 625 -18.63 22.10 5.06
N GLY A 626 -19.76 21.56 4.61
CA GLY A 626 -20.29 21.78 3.25
C GLY A 626 -21.04 23.09 3.05
N ILE A 627 -21.15 23.92 4.09
CA ILE A 627 -21.82 25.24 4.07
C ILE A 627 -20.84 26.38 3.73
N GLU A 628 -19.53 26.14 3.77
CA GLU A 628 -18.52 27.18 3.51
C GLU A 628 -18.52 27.63 2.03
N TYR A 629 -18.60 28.95 1.80
CA TYR A 629 -18.58 29.53 0.45
C TYR A 629 -17.74 30.82 0.35
N HIS A 630 -17.36 31.17 -0.88
CA HIS A 630 -16.53 32.36 -1.15
C HIS A 630 -17.31 33.66 -0.90
N ASN A 631 -16.70 34.59 -0.16
CA ASN A 631 -17.31 35.85 0.29
C ASN A 631 -18.57 35.68 1.16
N GLN A 632 -18.59 34.62 1.99
CA GLN A 632 -19.59 34.45 3.05
C GLN A 632 -19.45 35.53 4.15
N PRO A 633 -20.54 35.87 4.88
CA PRO A 633 -20.49 36.83 5.98
C PRO A 633 -19.66 36.31 7.16
N GLU A 634 -19.09 37.24 7.93
CA GLU A 634 -18.28 36.92 9.12
C GLU A 634 -19.06 36.12 10.17
N GLU A 635 -20.35 36.43 10.35
CA GLU A 635 -21.26 35.68 11.24
C GLU A 635 -21.27 34.18 10.94
N LEU A 636 -21.37 33.79 9.67
CA LEU A 636 -21.38 32.38 9.25
C LEU A 636 -20.02 31.72 9.50
N THR A 637 -18.94 32.47 9.29
CA THR A 637 -17.57 32.00 9.56
C THR A 637 -17.39 31.68 11.05
N VAL A 638 -17.83 32.58 11.94
CA VAL A 638 -17.80 32.38 13.40
C VAL A 638 -18.67 31.20 13.82
N ILE A 639 -19.88 31.05 13.27
CA ILE A 639 -20.78 29.92 13.54
C ILE A 639 -20.12 28.58 13.14
N VAL A 640 -19.48 28.52 11.96
CA VAL A 640 -18.81 27.30 11.48
C VAL A 640 -17.53 27.00 12.28
N GLU A 641 -16.80 28.00 12.78
CA GLU A 641 -15.65 27.78 13.66
C GLU A 641 -16.08 27.25 15.04
N ILE A 642 -17.08 27.87 15.68
CA ILE A 642 -17.67 27.39 16.95
C ILE A 642 -18.19 25.95 16.79
N SER A 643 -18.91 25.66 15.70
CA SER A 643 -19.38 24.31 15.34
C SER A 643 -18.22 23.30 15.27
N ASN A 644 -17.11 23.67 14.61
CA ASN A 644 -15.92 22.83 14.52
C ASN A 644 -15.27 22.51 15.88
N VAL A 645 -15.24 23.48 16.80
CA VAL A 645 -14.74 23.27 18.18
C VAL A 645 -15.66 22.32 18.95
N VAL A 646 -16.98 22.53 18.88
CA VAL A 646 -17.99 21.71 19.57
C VAL A 646 -17.93 20.24 19.09
N PHE A 647 -17.90 19.99 17.78
CA PHE A 647 -17.79 18.63 17.26
C PHE A 647 -16.45 17.97 17.60
N SER A 648 -15.35 18.71 17.58
CA SER A 648 -14.03 18.21 18.01
C SER A 648 -14.03 17.77 19.48
N ALA A 649 -14.68 18.55 20.37
CA ALA A 649 -14.85 18.20 21.77
C ALA A 649 -15.72 16.94 21.96
N ILE A 650 -16.83 16.81 21.22
CA ILE A 650 -17.70 15.61 21.23
C ILE A 650 -16.90 14.36 20.86
N PHE A 651 -16.08 14.42 19.81
CA PHE A 651 -15.25 13.29 19.40
C PHE A 651 -14.08 12.99 20.36
N ALA A 652 -13.51 14.00 21.02
CA ALA A 652 -12.53 13.80 22.08
C ALA A 652 -13.15 13.06 23.29
N VAL A 653 -14.37 13.43 23.68
CA VAL A 653 -15.12 12.73 24.73
C VAL A 653 -15.47 11.29 24.31
N GLU A 654 -15.90 11.07 23.05
CA GLU A 654 -16.12 9.72 22.51
C GLU A 654 -14.87 8.83 22.64
N MET A 655 -13.71 9.34 22.23
CA MET A 655 -12.42 8.64 22.34
C MET A 655 -12.09 8.28 23.80
N ILE A 656 -12.20 9.24 24.72
CA ILE A 656 -11.89 9.05 26.15
C ILE A 656 -12.81 7.99 26.77
N LEU A 657 -14.13 8.05 26.50
CA LEU A 657 -15.09 7.07 27.01
C LEU A 657 -14.82 5.64 26.51
N LYS A 658 -14.41 5.48 25.25
CA LYS A 658 -13.98 4.18 24.70
C LYS A 658 -12.69 3.65 25.33
N ILE A 659 -11.67 4.50 25.49
CA ILE A 659 -10.40 4.10 26.11
C ILE A 659 -10.63 3.64 27.56
N ILE A 660 -11.57 4.26 28.29
CA ILE A 660 -11.95 3.86 29.65
C ILE A 660 -12.77 2.55 29.65
N SER A 661 -13.72 2.37 28.73
CA SER A 661 -14.59 1.17 28.69
C SER A 661 -13.86 -0.09 28.20
N GLU A 662 -13.11 0.00 27.11
CA GLU A 662 -12.37 -1.11 26.50
C GLU A 662 -10.99 -1.34 27.15
N GLY A 663 -10.37 -0.27 27.66
CA GLY A 663 -8.97 -0.25 28.06
C GLY A 663 -8.03 -0.05 26.86
N PRO A 664 -6.91 0.68 27.01
CA PRO A 664 -6.10 1.16 25.88
C PRO A 664 -5.60 0.04 24.96
N PHE A 665 -5.17 -1.09 25.52
CA PHE A 665 -4.71 -2.23 24.71
C PHE A 665 -5.81 -2.90 23.87
N LYS A 666 -7.08 -2.85 24.28
CA LYS A 666 -8.19 -3.37 23.46
C LYS A 666 -8.65 -2.35 22.43
N TYR A 667 -8.67 -1.07 22.80
CA TYR A 667 -8.94 0.04 21.86
C TYR A 667 -7.96 0.02 20.68
N ILE A 668 -6.65 -0.11 20.96
CA ILE A 668 -5.59 -0.20 19.94
C ILE A 668 -5.69 -1.48 19.10
N SER A 669 -6.29 -2.55 19.63
CA SER A 669 -6.49 -3.81 18.89
C SER A 669 -7.57 -3.73 17.79
N ASN A 670 -8.32 -2.63 17.69
CA ASN A 670 -9.33 -2.41 16.66
C ASN A 670 -8.90 -1.26 15.75
N GLY A 671 -8.56 -1.56 14.49
CA GLY A 671 -8.09 -0.57 13.52
C GLY A 671 -9.05 0.61 13.31
N PHE A 672 -10.37 0.39 13.39
CA PHE A 672 -11.36 1.47 13.28
C PHE A 672 -11.40 2.38 14.51
N ASN A 673 -11.04 1.87 15.69
CA ASN A 673 -10.86 2.70 16.89
C ASN A 673 -9.53 3.47 16.82
N VAL A 674 -8.44 2.86 16.33
CA VAL A 674 -7.16 3.55 16.10
C VAL A 674 -7.34 4.70 15.10
N PHE A 675 -8.01 4.47 13.98
CA PHE A 675 -8.30 5.49 12.97
C PHE A 675 -9.15 6.66 13.51
N ASP A 676 -10.21 6.34 14.26
CA ASP A 676 -11.05 7.32 14.97
C ASP A 676 -10.23 8.17 15.95
N GLY A 677 -9.30 7.55 16.69
CA GLY A 677 -8.36 8.24 17.58
C GLY A 677 -7.33 9.13 16.86
N VAL A 678 -6.80 8.70 15.71
CA VAL A 678 -5.88 9.51 14.89
C VAL A 678 -6.56 10.78 14.40
N ILE A 679 -7.81 10.70 13.91
CA ILE A 679 -8.59 11.88 13.50
C ILE A 679 -8.81 12.85 14.67
N VAL A 680 -9.09 12.32 15.87
CA VAL A 680 -9.26 13.14 17.09
C VAL A 680 -7.95 13.81 17.51
N ILE A 681 -6.81 13.11 17.45
CA ILE A 681 -5.49 13.67 17.76
C ILE A 681 -5.11 14.77 16.77
N LEU A 682 -5.34 14.58 15.47
CA LEU A 682 -5.10 15.61 14.45
C LEU A 682 -6.00 16.84 14.65
N SER A 683 -7.28 16.64 14.96
CA SER A 683 -8.23 17.74 15.23
C SER A 683 -7.91 18.48 16.54
N ALA A 684 -7.35 17.78 17.54
CA ALA A 684 -6.87 18.40 18.76
C ALA A 684 -5.58 19.21 18.54
N PHE A 685 -4.67 18.72 17.71
CA PHE A 685 -3.45 19.43 17.33
C PHE A 685 -3.77 20.74 16.58
N GLU A 686 -4.66 20.66 15.58
CA GLU A 686 -5.24 21.80 14.85
C GLU A 686 -5.76 22.88 15.83
N LEU A 687 -6.60 22.49 16.79
CA LEU A 687 -7.17 23.39 17.80
C LEU A 687 -6.13 23.96 18.79
N THR A 688 -5.14 23.18 19.21
CA THR A 688 -4.06 23.71 20.07
C THR A 688 -3.16 24.70 19.33
N GLN A 689 -3.08 24.62 18.00
CA GLN A 689 -2.28 25.54 17.20
C GLN A 689 -3.02 26.85 16.90
N SER A 690 -4.35 26.83 16.69
CA SER A 690 -5.12 28.06 16.50
C SER A 690 -5.27 28.89 17.78
N VAL A 691 -5.32 28.26 18.95
CA VAL A 691 -5.44 28.92 20.27
C VAL A 691 -4.07 29.28 20.89
N GLY A 692 -2.97 28.70 20.38
CA GLY A 692 -1.68 28.66 21.07
C GLY A 692 -0.57 29.60 20.58
N HIS A 693 -0.82 30.49 19.62
CA HIS A 693 0.21 31.38 19.05
C HIS A 693 -0.29 32.80 18.75
N GLU A 694 -0.13 33.68 19.74
CA GLU A 694 -0.29 35.13 19.60
C GLU A 694 1.07 35.85 19.36
N GLN A 695 2.17 35.10 19.17
CA GLN A 695 3.52 35.64 19.02
C GLN A 695 4.32 34.97 17.88
N ASP A 696 4.81 35.82 16.97
CA ASP A 696 6.11 35.73 16.29
C ASP A 696 6.46 34.51 15.40
N LEU A 697 5.51 33.96 14.62
CA LEU A 697 5.88 33.16 13.44
C LEU A 697 4.95 33.31 12.20
N ALA A 698 4.83 34.55 11.73
CA ALA A 698 4.16 34.88 10.45
C ALA A 698 4.97 34.40 9.23
N GLY A 699 4.90 33.10 8.91
CA GLY A 699 5.64 32.53 7.77
C GLY A 699 5.30 31.09 7.37
N SER A 700 4.19 30.52 7.82
CA SER A 700 3.90 29.08 7.71
C SER A 700 2.68 28.76 6.82
N SER A 701 2.78 29.07 5.52
CA SER A 701 1.73 28.82 4.51
C SER A 701 1.21 27.37 4.47
N GLY A 702 2.03 26.40 4.91
CA GLY A 702 1.63 24.99 5.05
C GLY A 702 0.53 24.73 6.09
N LEU A 703 0.28 25.64 7.04
CA LEU A 703 -0.77 25.44 8.07
C LEU A 703 -2.20 25.53 7.50
N SER A 704 -2.39 26.18 6.34
CA SER A 704 -3.69 26.19 5.65
C SER A 704 -4.14 24.75 5.29
N VAL A 705 -3.20 23.85 5.01
CA VAL A 705 -3.49 22.44 4.73
C VAL A 705 -4.07 21.71 5.97
N LEU A 706 -3.69 22.10 7.19
CA LEU A 706 -4.23 21.48 8.40
C LEU A 706 -5.74 21.74 8.54
N ARG A 707 -6.22 22.91 8.11
CA ARG A 707 -7.66 23.23 8.00
C ARG A 707 -8.40 22.38 6.97
N THR A 708 -7.73 21.57 6.17
CA THR A 708 -8.38 20.57 5.31
C THR A 708 -8.48 19.20 6.00
N PHE A 709 -7.64 18.90 6.99
CA PHE A 709 -7.66 17.61 7.72
C PHE A 709 -8.93 17.43 8.56
N ARG A 710 -9.65 18.49 8.93
CA ARG A 710 -11.00 18.39 9.51
C ARG A 710 -12.00 17.65 8.60
N LEU A 711 -11.81 17.66 7.28
CA LEU A 711 -12.60 16.86 6.34
C LEU A 711 -12.44 15.34 6.57
N LEU A 712 -11.29 14.87 7.08
CA LEU A 712 -11.07 13.45 7.40
C LEU A 712 -12.07 12.92 8.43
N ARG A 713 -12.74 13.81 9.20
CA ARG A 713 -13.84 13.45 10.11
C ARG A 713 -15.01 12.78 9.36
N ILE A 714 -15.23 13.03 8.06
CA ILE A 714 -16.25 12.33 7.25
C ILE A 714 -15.98 10.82 7.18
N LEU A 715 -14.71 10.40 7.19
CA LEU A 715 -14.32 9.00 7.09
C LEU A 715 -14.70 8.18 8.34
N LYS A 716 -15.13 8.83 9.43
CA LYS A 716 -15.77 8.14 10.56
C LYS A 716 -17.07 7.43 10.16
N LEU A 717 -17.76 7.88 9.10
CA LEU A 717 -18.97 7.24 8.56
C LEU A 717 -18.72 5.79 8.09
N VAL A 718 -17.50 5.46 7.66
CA VAL A 718 -17.06 4.09 7.28
C VAL A 718 -17.20 3.10 8.45
N ARG A 719 -17.17 3.59 9.70
CA ARG A 719 -17.43 2.77 10.89
C ARG A 719 -18.89 2.32 10.97
N PHE A 720 -19.84 3.12 10.47
CA PHE A 720 -21.28 2.89 10.59
C PHE A 720 -21.91 2.25 9.35
N MET A 721 -21.31 2.42 8.15
CA MET A 721 -21.79 1.82 6.91
C MET A 721 -21.07 0.49 6.62
N PRO A 722 -21.65 -0.70 6.94
CA PRO A 722 -20.97 -1.98 6.77
C PRO A 722 -20.66 -2.32 5.30
N ASN A 723 -21.50 -1.87 4.37
CA ASN A 723 -21.33 -2.10 2.93
C ASN A 723 -20.07 -1.40 2.41
N LEU A 724 -19.93 -0.10 2.69
CA LEU A 724 -18.76 0.70 2.33
C LEU A 724 -17.50 0.15 3.03
N ARG A 725 -17.60 -0.25 4.31
CA ARG A 725 -16.48 -0.92 5.01
C ARG A 725 -16.03 -2.20 4.31
N ARG A 726 -16.97 -3.05 3.86
CA ARG A 726 -16.68 -4.30 3.14
C ARG A 726 -16.02 -4.01 1.79
N GLN A 727 -16.53 -3.03 1.05
CA GLN A 727 -15.98 -2.59 -0.24
C GLN A 727 -14.55 -2.05 -0.09
N LEU A 728 -14.31 -1.15 0.86
CA LEU A 728 -13.00 -0.57 1.13
C LEU A 728 -11.98 -1.64 1.58
N PHE A 729 -12.39 -2.61 2.40
CA PHE A 729 -11.52 -3.73 2.79
C PHE A 729 -11.15 -4.63 1.60
N VAL A 730 -12.11 -4.94 0.71
CA VAL A 730 -11.84 -5.70 -0.52
C VAL A 730 -10.89 -4.93 -1.44
N MET A 731 -11.13 -3.63 -1.63
CA MET A 731 -10.30 -2.75 -2.47
C MET A 731 -8.86 -2.66 -1.95
N LEU A 732 -8.65 -2.47 -0.65
CA LEU A 732 -7.32 -2.48 -0.04
C LEU A 732 -6.66 -3.86 -0.16
N ARG A 733 -7.41 -4.95 -0.02
CA ARG A 733 -6.88 -6.32 -0.23
C ARG A 733 -6.49 -6.60 -1.69
N THR A 734 -7.03 -5.87 -2.67
CA THR A 734 -6.57 -5.94 -4.06
C THR A 734 -5.42 -4.99 -4.38
N MET A 735 -5.10 -4.02 -3.50
CA MET A 735 -4.07 -3.01 -3.74
C MET A 735 -2.69 -3.63 -4.00
N ASP A 736 -2.30 -4.68 -3.28
CA ASP A 736 -1.00 -5.36 -3.49
C ASP A 736 -0.82 -5.88 -4.93
N ASN A 737 -1.90 -6.35 -5.55
CA ASN A 737 -1.88 -6.79 -6.95
C ASN A 737 -1.80 -5.59 -7.90
N VAL A 738 -2.60 -4.55 -7.65
CA VAL A 738 -2.67 -3.34 -8.48
C VAL A 738 -1.36 -2.53 -8.41
N ALA A 739 -0.67 -2.53 -7.27
CA ALA A 739 0.60 -1.83 -7.07
C ALA A 739 1.70 -2.29 -8.04
N VAL A 740 1.69 -3.56 -8.47
CA VAL A 740 2.62 -4.07 -9.49
C VAL A 740 2.35 -3.40 -10.84
N PHE A 741 1.09 -3.31 -11.27
CA PHE A 741 0.69 -2.61 -12.50
C PHE A 741 1.00 -1.11 -12.41
N PHE A 742 0.65 -0.47 -11.29
CA PHE A 742 0.93 0.95 -11.07
C PHE A 742 2.44 1.26 -11.08
N SER A 743 3.27 0.40 -10.50
CA SER A 743 4.73 0.58 -10.53
C SER A 743 5.34 0.39 -11.94
N LEU A 744 4.73 -0.44 -12.79
CA LEU A 744 5.08 -0.52 -14.22
C LEU A 744 4.65 0.74 -14.96
N LEU A 745 3.42 1.22 -14.72
CA LEU A 745 2.91 2.46 -15.33
C LEU A 745 3.75 3.69 -14.96
N VAL A 746 4.14 3.83 -13.69
CA VAL A 746 5.04 4.92 -13.24
C VAL A 746 6.41 4.80 -13.89
N LEU A 747 6.97 3.59 -14.05
CA LEU A 747 8.23 3.38 -14.80
C LEU A 747 8.08 3.76 -16.27
N PHE A 748 6.96 3.43 -16.92
CA PHE A 748 6.65 3.82 -18.30
C PHE A 748 6.59 5.35 -18.45
N ILE A 749 5.76 6.03 -17.63
CA ILE A 749 5.64 7.50 -17.66
C ILE A 749 7.00 8.16 -17.45
N PHE A 750 7.77 7.68 -16.47
CA PHE A 750 9.10 8.19 -16.15
C PHE A 750 10.09 8.07 -17.33
N ILE A 751 10.11 6.91 -18.02
CA ILE A 751 10.94 6.70 -19.21
C ILE A 751 10.53 7.66 -20.34
N PHE A 752 9.22 7.78 -20.63
CA PHE A 752 8.73 8.69 -21.67
C PHE A 752 8.92 10.18 -21.32
N SER A 753 8.89 10.54 -20.03
CA SER A 753 9.16 11.91 -19.57
C SER A 753 10.62 12.28 -19.84
N ILE A 754 11.58 11.41 -19.47
CA ILE A 754 13.00 11.65 -19.72
C ILE A 754 13.30 11.61 -21.22
N LEU A 755 12.64 10.73 -21.99
CA LEU A 755 12.75 10.74 -23.46
C LEU A 755 12.30 12.09 -24.04
N GLY A 756 11.15 12.58 -23.62
CA GLY A 756 10.63 13.89 -24.01
C GLY A 756 11.55 15.05 -23.62
N MET A 757 12.14 15.03 -22.41
CA MET A 757 13.15 16.03 -21.99
C MET A 757 14.39 16.05 -22.91
N ASN A 758 14.86 14.89 -23.38
CA ASN A 758 16.02 14.82 -24.27
C ASN A 758 15.68 15.14 -25.74
N LEU A 759 14.43 14.91 -26.18
CA LEU A 759 14.00 15.18 -27.56
C LEU A 759 13.43 16.59 -27.77
N PHE A 760 12.70 17.13 -26.80
CA PHE A 760 11.87 18.34 -26.95
C PHE A 760 12.14 19.43 -25.91
N GLY A 761 12.99 19.18 -24.90
CA GLY A 761 13.35 20.19 -23.91
C GLY A 761 13.82 21.50 -24.57
N CYS A 762 13.31 22.62 -24.06
CA CYS A 762 13.60 24.00 -24.46
C CYS A 762 13.15 24.38 -25.88
N LYS A 763 12.43 23.49 -26.60
CA LYS A 763 11.91 23.76 -27.97
C LYS A 763 10.49 24.31 -27.99
N PHE A 764 9.76 24.22 -26.88
CA PHE A 764 8.40 24.75 -26.70
C PHE A 764 8.37 26.11 -25.98
N CYS A 765 9.46 26.87 -26.08
CA CYS A 765 9.54 28.24 -25.60
C CYS A 765 9.79 29.20 -26.78
N LYS A 766 9.08 30.31 -26.79
CA LYS A 766 9.28 31.43 -27.71
C LYS A 766 10.02 32.54 -26.96
N LYS A 767 10.64 33.45 -27.71
CA LYS A 767 11.14 34.71 -27.17
C LYS A 767 10.23 35.82 -27.67
N ASP A 768 9.73 36.63 -26.75
CA ASP A 768 8.97 37.83 -27.10
C ASP A 768 9.92 38.95 -27.55
N GLU A 769 9.36 40.03 -28.09
CA GLU A 769 10.12 41.15 -28.66
C GLU A 769 10.97 41.87 -27.58
N ASP A 770 10.54 41.85 -26.32
CA ASP A 770 11.29 42.35 -25.15
C ASP A 770 12.45 41.42 -24.71
N GLY A 771 12.55 40.22 -25.29
CA GLY A 771 13.61 39.24 -25.02
C GLY A 771 13.31 38.26 -23.87
N ASP A 772 12.20 38.43 -23.16
CA ASP A 772 11.68 37.45 -22.20
C ASP A 772 11.26 36.14 -22.90
N LEU A 773 11.25 35.05 -22.14
CA LEU A 773 11.06 33.69 -22.63
C LEU A 773 9.72 33.12 -22.15
N ASP A 774 8.66 33.26 -22.96
CA ASP A 774 7.40 32.57 -22.69
C ASP A 774 7.47 31.10 -23.15
N CYS A 775 6.93 30.20 -22.33
CA CYS A 775 7.04 28.75 -22.51
C CYS A 775 5.67 28.09 -22.35
N ASP A 776 5.29 27.28 -23.34
CA ASP A 776 4.02 26.56 -23.30
C ASP A 776 3.89 25.74 -22.02
N ARG A 777 2.71 25.80 -21.38
CA ARG A 777 2.41 25.07 -20.14
C ARG A 777 2.55 23.54 -20.27
N LYS A 778 2.58 23.01 -21.51
CA LYS A 778 2.78 21.60 -21.88
C LYS A 778 4.23 21.30 -22.30
N ASN A 779 5.23 21.95 -21.69
CA ASN A 779 6.65 21.76 -22.03
C ASN A 779 7.26 20.45 -21.48
N PHE A 780 8.54 20.25 -21.81
CA PHE A 780 9.39 19.12 -21.39
C PHE A 780 10.70 19.60 -20.74
N ASP A 781 10.72 20.79 -20.14
CA ASP A 781 11.96 21.45 -19.73
C ASP A 781 12.44 21.00 -18.34
N THR A 782 11.52 20.41 -17.57
CA THR A 782 11.75 19.83 -16.24
C THR A 782 11.04 18.49 -16.13
N LEU A 783 11.55 17.59 -15.26
CA LEU A 783 10.93 16.28 -15.04
C LEU A 783 9.46 16.39 -14.58
N LEU A 784 9.10 17.41 -13.81
CA LEU A 784 7.73 17.58 -13.31
C LEU A 784 6.77 17.93 -14.45
N TRP A 785 7.10 18.93 -15.27
CA TRP A 785 6.26 19.28 -16.43
C TRP A 785 6.25 18.15 -17.46
N ALA A 786 7.39 17.52 -17.76
CA ALA A 786 7.44 16.35 -18.63
C ALA A 786 6.57 15.17 -18.13
N PHE A 787 6.52 14.93 -16.81
CA PHE A 787 5.64 13.92 -16.21
C PHE A 787 4.16 14.29 -16.34
N VAL A 788 3.81 15.56 -16.11
CA VAL A 788 2.43 16.07 -16.30
C VAL A 788 2.01 16.00 -17.77
N THR A 789 2.88 16.36 -18.72
CA THR A 789 2.59 16.32 -20.16
C THR A 789 2.41 14.88 -20.66
N VAL A 790 3.26 13.93 -20.25
CA VAL A 790 3.09 12.49 -20.58
C VAL A 790 1.84 11.91 -19.91
N PHE A 791 1.53 12.31 -18.68
CA PHE A 791 0.29 11.91 -18.00
C PHE A 791 -0.96 12.48 -18.69
N GLN A 792 -0.91 13.72 -19.20
CA GLN A 792 -1.99 14.30 -20.00
C GLN A 792 -2.25 13.47 -21.27
N VAL A 793 -1.20 13.13 -22.04
CA VAL A 793 -1.31 12.28 -23.24
C VAL A 793 -1.93 10.91 -22.93
N LEU A 794 -1.58 10.30 -21.80
CA LEU A 794 -2.18 9.02 -21.38
C LEU A 794 -3.65 9.13 -20.96
N ASN A 795 -4.08 10.26 -20.39
CA ASN A 795 -5.48 10.47 -20.00
C ASN A 795 -6.41 10.69 -21.19
N ILE A 796 -5.90 11.17 -22.33
CA ILE A 796 -6.67 11.36 -23.57
C ILE A 796 -6.96 10.02 -24.27
N LEU A 797 -6.21 8.97 -23.95
CA LEU A 797 -6.37 7.61 -24.48
C LEU A 797 -7.27 6.72 -23.59
N ASN A 798 -8.11 7.30 -22.72
CA ASN A 798 -9.05 6.63 -21.82
C ASN A 798 -10.46 7.22 -21.90
#